data_AF-A0A925JJA5-F1
#
_entry.id   AF-A0A925JJA5-F1
#
_cell.length_a   1.000
_cell.length_b   1.000
_cell.length_c   1.000
_cell.angle_alpha   90.00
_cell.angle_beta   90.00
_cell.angle_gamma   90.00
#
_symmetry.space_group_name_H-M   'P 1'
#
loop_
_entity.id
_entity.type
_entity.pdbx_description
1 polymer ?
#
loop_
_entity_poly.entity_id
_entity_poly.type
_entity_poly.pdbx_seq_one_letter_code
_entity_poly.pdbx_strand_id
1 'polypeptide(L)'
;MTSNYRMFKLILILMCGLFGFFSPQLNAKAATLTVNTNVDTTPNVCDGTLSLREAMLIGIGGNRLGRPLTAGEQSMVTGAVTWSGTVLPPTGCSASFGPYRFITSQAGANVRDDIIFATNVTSISLISGLPNISWAEDVINGLKSDGTKAAIDGTSAGNVPGLRVYGGTIGFTIRNLIIRNFALEGLLIQGSSAGVFEGLEIFNNGLDGIALTPYGSSNPRNNRVGGTNLSQRNFIHSNGRHGILIAASTSFDRGGSLGNVIENNFIGLRDNNGNQDRGNAGEGIFLDQAFGNRIGGDTSASRNVISGNSGNGILLSGDGCYANLILNNFIGTNKDSAGVIGNDGSGIALQSGAGDPAGTFSNPNIIGDVGKGNVIAGSFFGVGLFHTNTDHNIVRGNFIGTDLSATRNLGNVRDGVFIEFAHDNLIGGTLAGEENVIAFNRGAGVFIMGGAGNSLRRNRIFLNTDHGIDLSPTGIQPNDSGDADTGPNNFQNFPIITGSFYSTGTLNVTGTFNSTPSTSFALDLFVDSVCDASGNGEGRTNLGVINVTTDGNGNATFNRTFLTGVNHEGFYVTATATDPAGNTSEFSQCRRVPCSYSISPASQSFSGAGGSGSVALTISGNCDWMAVPSASWISITGGGSGTGNGYISYNVAANTGAARTGTITVGGRTHTISQAAACSYMLSHASAGYSANGTNADGVSVMADGGCPWSATSSVNWITITSGSSGSGNGTVMWSVAPNSCGARQGFVNIAGQTFTITQASITTRRAPFDFDGDGKTDIVVFRPNSEIWYLQLSCTNTVAEGVWGWREDKLVPADYDGDGITDFAIWRPSEGNWYLYQSRDGIKVTPLGQNGDIPVPADYDGDGKADLAVYRDGATSNAFSYFHFRPVSGLPGTETIVHWGLGGDRPVPADYDGDGKADLTVFRPSDRTWYRKISESQIFARQYGNATDKLVPGDYDGDGKADIAVYHPEDFTWYILQSRDGEALKVRGEQNVIPVPGDYDGDGKWDVAVWRLADGWWSITYSTNGMEVWRQWGWNGDIPIPSIFVR
;
A
#
# COMPACT_ATOMS: atom_id res chain seq x y z
N MET A 1 -15.00 -70.86 69.90
CA MET A 1 -13.82 -71.74 69.76
C MET A 1 -13.23 -71.54 68.37
N THR A 2 -11.92 -71.78 68.22
CA THR A 2 -11.20 -72.20 66.99
C THR A 2 -11.71 -71.81 65.59
N SER A 3 -10.82 -71.12 64.83
CA SER A 3 -10.64 -71.19 63.36
C SER A 3 -11.80 -70.80 62.44
N ASN A 4 -11.59 -69.80 61.57
CA ASN A 4 -12.31 -69.70 60.31
C ASN A 4 -11.59 -68.88 59.21
N TYR A 5 -12.13 -68.92 57.99
CA TYR A 5 -11.48 -68.59 56.72
C TYR A 5 -11.53 -67.10 56.28
N ARG A 6 -10.45 -66.68 55.59
CA ARG A 6 -10.36 -65.78 54.40
C ARG A 6 -10.80 -64.28 54.45
N MET A 7 -9.88 -63.48 53.90
CA MET A 7 -10.04 -62.39 52.89
C MET A 7 -10.01 -60.90 53.34
N PHE A 8 -9.58 -60.07 52.38
CA PHE A 8 -9.60 -58.60 52.25
C PHE A 8 -8.52 -57.71 52.93
N LYS A 9 -7.57 -57.28 52.08
CA LYS A 9 -7.13 -55.89 51.79
C LYS A 9 -6.62 -54.92 52.88
N LEU A 10 -5.36 -54.51 52.64
CA LEU A 10 -4.81 -53.15 52.60
C LEU A 10 -4.33 -52.44 53.89
N ILE A 11 -3.29 -51.62 53.65
CA ILE A 11 -2.60 -50.60 54.48
C ILE A 11 -1.22 -51.04 55.00
N LEU A 12 -0.10 -50.29 54.88
CA LEU A 12 0.51 -49.39 53.86
C LEU A 12 1.73 -48.73 54.56
N ILE A 13 2.91 -48.59 53.90
CA ILE A 13 4.07 -47.76 54.35
C ILE A 13 4.78 -48.28 55.64
N LEU A 14 6.12 -48.33 55.82
CA LEU A 14 7.35 -47.96 55.07
C LEU A 14 8.45 -49.04 55.45
N MET A 15 9.75 -49.10 55.09
CA MET A 15 10.71 -48.26 54.33
C MET A 15 11.88 -49.13 53.78
N CYS A 16 12.75 -48.55 52.95
CA CYS A 16 14.16 -48.89 52.59
C CYS A 16 14.79 -50.26 52.93
N GLY A 17 15.48 -50.88 51.95
CA GLY A 17 16.54 -51.86 52.26
C GLY A 17 17.16 -52.78 51.18
N LEU A 18 17.70 -52.23 50.08
CA LEU A 18 18.74 -52.86 49.21
C LEU A 18 18.44 -54.13 48.37
N PHE A 19 19.16 -54.22 47.24
CA PHE A 19 19.40 -55.36 46.34
C PHE A 19 18.21 -56.18 45.79
N GLY A 20 17.58 -55.66 44.73
CA GLY A 20 16.93 -56.47 43.71
C GLY A 20 17.70 -56.39 42.38
N PHE A 21 18.08 -57.53 41.80
CA PHE A 21 18.60 -57.57 40.42
C PHE A 21 17.47 -57.26 39.43
N PHE A 22 17.62 -56.17 38.67
CA PHE A 22 16.88 -55.98 37.42
C PHE A 22 17.87 -55.87 36.26
N SER A 23 17.71 -56.75 35.27
CA SER A 23 18.32 -56.57 33.95
C SER A 23 17.34 -55.85 33.03
N PRO A 24 17.55 -54.57 32.69
CA PRO A 24 16.99 -54.02 31.47
C PRO A 24 17.77 -54.60 30.29
N GLN A 25 17.20 -55.55 29.56
CA GLN A 25 17.74 -55.87 28.23
C GLN A 25 17.51 -54.66 27.32
N LEU A 26 18.59 -54.15 26.69
CA LEU A 26 18.48 -53.07 25.72
C LEU A 26 17.70 -53.55 24.49
N ASN A 27 16.64 -52.83 24.14
CA ASN A 27 15.96 -52.96 22.85
C ASN A 27 15.87 -51.57 22.21
N ALA A 28 16.91 -51.20 21.48
CA ALA A 28 17.06 -49.89 20.82
C ALA A 28 17.83 -50.00 19.49
N LYS A 29 17.26 -50.78 18.54
CA LYS A 29 17.72 -50.83 17.13
C LYS A 29 16.99 -49.75 16.33
N ALA A 30 17.69 -48.93 15.54
CA ALA A 30 17.03 -47.88 14.74
C ALA A 30 17.86 -47.28 13.57
N ALA A 31 19.13 -46.97 13.77
CA ALA A 31 19.90 -46.15 12.81
C ALA A 31 20.51 -47.01 11.69
N THR A 32 20.61 -46.46 10.48
CA THR A 32 21.31 -47.08 9.34
C THR A 32 22.43 -46.14 8.90
N LEU A 33 23.68 -46.54 9.11
CA LEU A 33 24.85 -45.74 8.73
C LEU A 33 25.17 -45.97 7.26
N THR A 34 25.23 -44.91 6.45
CA THR A 34 25.62 -44.98 5.04
C THR A 34 26.94 -44.25 4.85
N VAL A 35 28.04 -45.01 4.75
CA VAL A 35 29.39 -44.46 4.55
C VAL A 35 29.61 -44.18 3.07
N ASN A 36 29.52 -42.92 2.66
CA ASN A 36 29.75 -42.48 1.28
C ASN A 36 31.25 -42.28 1.02
N THR A 37 31.97 -43.33 0.63
CA THR A 37 33.35 -43.19 0.15
C THR A 37 33.38 -42.53 -1.24
N ASN A 38 34.01 -41.36 -1.36
CA ASN A 38 34.03 -40.50 -2.56
C ASN A 38 34.81 -41.05 -3.79
N VAL A 39 34.90 -42.38 -3.98
CA VAL A 39 35.67 -43.01 -5.06
C VAL A 39 35.03 -44.32 -5.59
N ASP A 40 33.84 -44.25 -6.20
CA ASP A 40 33.60 -44.78 -7.58
C ASP A 40 32.19 -44.41 -8.09
N THR A 41 31.93 -44.68 -9.37
CA THR A 41 30.76 -44.27 -10.15
C THR A 41 29.52 -45.20 -10.03
N THR A 42 29.46 -46.06 -8.99
CA THR A 42 28.29 -46.92 -8.71
C THR A 42 27.92 -46.93 -7.22
N PRO A 43 26.69 -46.56 -6.83
CA PRO A 43 26.28 -46.53 -5.42
C PRO A 43 25.98 -47.95 -4.89
N ASN A 44 26.96 -48.54 -4.20
CA ASN A 44 26.83 -49.86 -3.56
C ASN A 44 26.28 -49.73 -2.14
N VAL A 45 24.95 -49.72 -2.00
CA VAL A 45 24.25 -49.67 -0.71
C VAL A 45 24.42 -50.99 0.06
N CYS A 46 24.69 -50.90 1.36
CA CYS A 46 24.87 -52.05 2.26
C CYS A 46 24.02 -51.87 3.53
N ASP A 47 22.76 -52.30 3.48
CA ASP A 47 21.80 -52.06 4.56
C ASP A 47 22.06 -52.90 5.83
N GLY A 48 22.02 -52.26 6.99
CA GLY A 48 22.15 -52.91 8.30
C GLY A 48 21.77 -51.98 9.46
N THR A 49 21.14 -52.52 10.51
CA THR A 49 20.58 -51.71 11.61
C THR A 49 21.48 -51.67 12.84
N LEU A 50 21.91 -50.46 13.22
CA LEU A 50 22.66 -50.14 14.44
C LEU A 50 21.75 -49.46 15.48
N SER A 51 22.23 -49.29 16.72
CA SER A 51 21.72 -48.22 17.57
C SER A 51 22.33 -46.86 17.15
N LEU A 52 21.64 -45.74 17.40
CA LEU A 52 22.17 -44.40 17.09
C LEU A 52 23.54 -44.15 17.74
N ARG A 53 23.72 -44.62 18.98
CA ARG A 53 24.99 -44.53 19.72
C ARG A 53 26.12 -45.31 19.03
N GLU A 54 25.81 -46.46 18.44
CA GLU A 54 26.81 -47.28 17.72
C GLU A 54 27.11 -46.71 16.33
N ALA A 55 26.10 -46.18 15.62
CA ALA A 55 26.30 -45.46 14.35
C ALA A 55 27.23 -44.24 14.53
N MET A 56 26.97 -43.40 15.53
CA MET A 56 27.85 -42.28 15.86
C MET A 56 29.26 -42.73 16.26
N LEU A 57 29.40 -43.77 17.10
CA LEU A 57 30.73 -44.28 17.50
C LEU A 57 31.57 -44.82 16.33
N ILE A 58 30.93 -45.27 15.24
CA ILE A 58 31.60 -45.75 14.03
C ILE A 58 32.05 -44.58 13.16
N GLY A 59 31.16 -43.62 12.87
CA GLY A 59 31.54 -42.43 12.08
C GLY A 59 32.58 -41.53 12.77
N ILE A 60 32.53 -41.45 14.10
CA ILE A 60 33.51 -40.68 14.91
C ILE A 60 34.92 -41.34 14.95
N GLY A 61 35.16 -42.39 14.16
CA GLY A 61 36.51 -42.68 13.66
C GLY A 61 37.54 -43.17 14.68
N GLY A 62 37.17 -44.07 15.61
CA GLY A 62 38.22 -44.75 16.39
C GLY A 62 37.82 -45.72 17.51
N ASN A 63 36.65 -45.55 18.14
CA ASN A 63 36.29 -46.37 19.29
C ASN A 63 35.68 -47.72 18.89
N ARG A 64 36.47 -48.79 19.05
CA ARG A 64 36.01 -50.17 18.90
C ARG A 64 34.76 -50.43 19.75
N LEU A 65 33.80 -51.18 19.20
CA LEU A 65 32.83 -51.90 20.02
C LEU A 65 33.62 -52.78 21.01
N GLY A 66 33.48 -52.53 22.31
CA GLY A 66 34.18 -53.26 23.38
C GLY A 66 33.72 -54.71 23.57
N ARG A 67 32.88 -55.20 22.66
CA ARG A 67 32.28 -56.52 22.56
C ARG A 67 32.34 -56.95 21.08
N PRO A 68 32.46 -58.25 20.76
CA PRO A 68 32.08 -58.72 19.43
C PRO A 68 30.62 -58.37 19.15
N LEU A 69 30.29 -58.13 17.87
CA LEU A 69 28.92 -58.28 17.39
C LEU A 69 28.46 -59.72 17.70
N THR A 70 27.26 -59.89 18.23
CA THR A 70 26.64 -61.21 18.44
C THR A 70 26.37 -61.91 17.10
N ALA A 71 26.16 -63.22 17.10
CA ALA A 71 25.81 -63.95 15.86
C ALA A 71 24.56 -63.36 15.16
N GLY A 72 23.60 -62.83 15.93
CA GLY A 72 22.45 -62.10 15.39
C GLY A 72 22.86 -60.81 14.68
N GLU A 73 23.66 -59.96 15.32
CA GLU A 73 24.16 -58.71 14.72
C GLU A 73 25.08 -58.98 13.51
N GLN A 74 25.92 -60.03 13.55
CA GLN A 74 26.75 -60.46 12.42
C GLN A 74 25.91 -60.96 11.24
N SER A 75 24.82 -61.70 11.50
CA SER A 75 23.89 -62.16 10.44
C SER A 75 23.01 -61.06 9.85
N MET A 76 23.02 -59.86 10.43
CA MET A 76 22.34 -58.66 9.92
C MET A 76 23.29 -57.71 9.17
N VAL A 77 24.48 -58.19 8.78
CA VAL A 77 25.44 -57.48 7.91
C VAL A 77 25.67 -58.30 6.65
N THR A 78 25.05 -57.90 5.54
CA THR A 78 25.22 -58.52 4.22
C THR A 78 25.46 -57.45 3.16
N GLY A 79 26.73 -57.07 2.98
CA GLY A 79 27.17 -56.03 2.05
C GLY A 79 28.70 -56.06 1.89
N ALA A 80 29.21 -55.48 0.81
CA ALA A 80 30.62 -55.63 0.41
C ALA A 80 31.49 -54.47 0.91
N VAL A 81 32.62 -54.82 1.55
CA VAL A 81 33.78 -53.91 1.64
C VAL A 81 34.53 -54.00 0.30
N THR A 82 34.57 -52.92 -0.47
CA THR A 82 35.39 -52.85 -1.68
C THR A 82 36.87 -52.76 -1.31
N TRP A 83 37.71 -53.48 -2.05
CA TRP A 83 39.10 -53.75 -1.71
C TRP A 83 40.00 -53.17 -2.80
N SER A 84 40.80 -52.15 -2.50
CA SER A 84 41.73 -51.50 -3.44
C SER A 84 43.02 -52.32 -3.61
N GLY A 85 42.87 -53.58 -4.03
CA GLY A 85 43.94 -54.53 -4.31
C GLY A 85 43.56 -55.48 -5.45
N THR A 86 44.47 -55.73 -6.37
CA THR A 86 44.20 -56.52 -7.57
C THR A 86 44.23 -58.03 -7.31
N VAL A 87 43.06 -58.68 -7.27
CA VAL A 87 42.75 -60.04 -7.78
C VAL A 87 41.28 -60.37 -7.50
N LEU A 88 40.59 -61.05 -8.44
CA LEU A 88 39.21 -61.53 -8.28
C LEU A 88 39.14 -63.04 -7.94
N PRO A 89 38.04 -63.53 -7.35
CA PRO A 89 38.05 -64.75 -6.52
C PRO A 89 37.40 -65.99 -7.20
N PRO A 90 37.48 -67.16 -6.54
CA PRO A 90 36.52 -68.25 -6.73
C PRO A 90 35.76 -68.64 -5.44
N THR A 91 34.44 -68.46 -5.48
CA THR A 91 33.37 -69.29 -4.87
C THR A 91 33.41 -69.71 -3.39
N GLY A 92 32.32 -69.41 -2.67
CA GLY A 92 31.86 -70.21 -1.52
C GLY A 92 32.19 -69.66 -0.13
N CYS A 93 31.49 -68.60 0.29
CA CYS A 93 31.70 -67.98 1.61
C CYS A 93 31.41 -68.96 2.78
N SER A 94 32.45 -69.33 3.53
CA SER A 94 32.31 -69.85 4.89
C SER A 94 33.56 -69.57 5.73
N ALA A 95 33.41 -69.63 7.05
CA ALA A 95 34.46 -69.67 8.07
C ALA A 95 35.33 -68.42 8.28
N SER A 96 34.96 -67.68 9.34
CA SER A 96 35.85 -67.16 10.39
C SER A 96 37.02 -66.22 10.04
N PHE A 97 36.84 -64.92 10.35
CA PHE A 97 37.94 -64.03 10.75
C PHE A 97 37.64 -63.28 12.05
N GLY A 98 38.18 -63.81 13.14
CA GLY A 98 38.93 -63.02 14.10
C GLY A 98 40.36 -63.59 14.17
N PRO A 99 41.35 -62.89 14.76
CA PRO A 99 41.24 -61.65 15.52
C PRO A 99 41.86 -60.42 14.81
N TYR A 100 41.61 -59.25 15.39
CA TYR A 100 42.24 -57.93 15.16
C TYR A 100 43.37 -57.82 14.11
N ARG A 101 43.14 -57.05 13.02
CA ARG A 101 43.99 -55.89 12.67
C ARG A 101 43.53 -55.06 11.45
N PHE A 102 44.01 -53.80 11.46
CA PHE A 102 44.25 -52.91 10.33
C PHE A 102 43.09 -52.61 9.34
N ILE A 103 42.38 -51.52 9.62
CA ILE A 103 42.28 -50.45 8.63
C ILE A 103 43.57 -49.63 8.78
N THR A 104 44.43 -49.60 7.76
CA THR A 104 45.65 -48.78 7.75
C THR A 104 45.34 -47.36 7.29
N SER A 105 45.97 -46.38 7.97
CA SER A 105 46.32 -45.02 7.49
C SER A 105 45.56 -44.45 6.26
N GLN A 106 44.88 -43.31 6.47
CA GLN A 106 44.22 -42.44 5.48
C GLN A 106 42.75 -42.74 5.11
N ALA A 107 42.08 -43.68 5.77
CA ALA A 107 40.62 -43.63 5.91
C ALA A 107 40.24 -42.83 7.17
N GLY A 108 39.20 -41.98 7.10
CA GLY A 108 38.66 -41.24 8.26
C GLY A 108 39.35 -39.91 8.60
N ALA A 109 40.03 -39.25 7.66
CA ALA A 109 40.61 -37.91 7.86
C ALA A 109 40.04 -36.82 6.93
N ASN A 110 39.32 -37.21 5.86
CA ASN A 110 38.65 -36.34 4.88
C ASN A 110 37.48 -37.12 4.23
N VAL A 111 36.62 -37.75 5.04
CA VAL A 111 35.45 -38.50 4.55
C VAL A 111 34.24 -38.03 5.34
N ARG A 112 33.25 -37.49 4.63
CA ARG A 112 31.95 -37.12 5.18
C ARG A 112 31.09 -38.38 5.35
N ASP A 113 30.56 -38.60 6.56
CA ASP A 113 29.56 -39.63 6.81
C ASP A 113 28.13 -39.08 6.79
N ASP A 114 27.19 -39.87 6.25
CA ASP A 114 25.75 -39.58 6.21
C ASP A 114 24.99 -40.53 7.15
N ILE A 115 24.50 -40.03 8.29
CA ILE A 115 23.64 -40.76 9.23
C ILE A 115 22.17 -40.55 8.87
N ILE A 116 21.47 -41.65 8.53
CA ILE A 116 20.07 -41.65 8.08
C ILE A 116 19.25 -42.68 8.91
N PHE A 117 17.95 -42.47 9.01
CA PHE A 117 17.05 -43.28 9.83
C PHE A 117 16.09 -44.11 8.96
N ALA A 118 15.88 -45.37 9.34
CA ALA A 118 14.93 -46.25 8.65
C ALA A 118 13.48 -45.80 8.87
N THR A 119 12.58 -46.07 7.91
CA THR A 119 11.17 -45.61 7.93
C THR A 119 10.40 -46.03 9.19
N ASN A 120 10.69 -47.22 9.72
CA ASN A 120 10.07 -47.74 10.94
C ASN A 120 10.52 -47.02 12.23
N VAL A 121 11.53 -46.14 12.18
CA VAL A 121 11.93 -45.30 13.32
C VAL A 121 10.95 -44.15 13.47
N THR A 122 10.36 -44.02 14.66
CA THR A 122 9.53 -42.87 15.05
C THR A 122 10.18 -42.07 16.16
N SER A 123 10.71 -42.74 17.19
CA SER A 123 11.41 -42.12 18.32
C SER A 123 12.52 -43.02 18.86
N ILE A 124 13.63 -42.41 19.25
CA ILE A 124 14.79 -43.04 19.87
C ILE A 124 14.90 -42.51 21.30
N SER A 125 14.37 -43.27 22.26
CA SER A 125 14.50 -42.97 23.69
C SER A 125 15.90 -43.30 24.18
N LEU A 126 16.61 -42.29 24.70
CA LEU A 126 17.96 -42.45 25.22
C LEU A 126 17.95 -42.78 26.73
N ILE A 127 18.90 -43.62 27.14
CA ILE A 127 19.17 -43.99 28.54
C ILE A 127 20.51 -43.43 29.06
N SER A 128 21.22 -42.70 28.20
CA SER A 128 22.52 -42.06 28.45
C SER A 128 22.82 -41.08 27.32
N GLY A 129 23.67 -40.09 27.55
CA GLY A 129 24.15 -39.17 26.51
C GLY A 129 24.79 -39.88 25.30
N LEU A 130 24.66 -39.24 24.13
CA LEU A 130 25.31 -39.65 22.89
C LEU A 130 26.80 -39.21 22.86
N PRO A 131 27.62 -39.78 21.96
CA PRO A 131 29.00 -39.33 21.75
C PRO A 131 29.05 -37.89 21.22
N ASN A 132 30.14 -37.18 21.47
CA ASN A 132 30.38 -35.87 20.86
C ASN A 132 30.73 -36.05 19.37
N ILE A 133 30.09 -35.29 18.49
CA ILE A 133 30.51 -35.09 17.10
C ILE A 133 31.80 -34.26 17.11
N SER A 134 32.81 -34.67 16.33
CA SER A 134 34.16 -34.07 16.39
C SER A 134 34.93 -34.05 15.06
N TRP A 135 34.28 -34.32 13.93
CA TRP A 135 34.92 -34.40 12.61
C TRP A 135 34.19 -33.57 11.56
N ALA A 136 34.93 -33.20 10.51
CA ALA A 136 34.45 -32.24 9.52
C ALA A 136 33.41 -32.85 8.56
N GLU A 137 32.49 -32.01 8.09
CA GLU A 137 31.49 -32.30 7.05
C GLU A 137 30.43 -33.38 7.37
N ASP A 138 30.46 -34.02 8.54
CA ASP A 138 29.47 -35.00 9.02
C ASP A 138 28.01 -34.53 8.87
N VAL A 139 27.11 -35.40 8.38
CA VAL A 139 25.68 -35.08 8.21
C VAL A 139 24.80 -36.05 8.99
N ILE A 140 23.89 -35.50 9.81
CA ILE A 140 22.80 -36.25 10.45
C ILE A 140 21.47 -35.78 9.86
N ASN A 141 20.76 -36.66 9.15
CA ASN A 141 19.49 -36.35 8.49
C ASN A 141 18.34 -37.21 9.03
N GLY A 142 17.45 -36.59 9.80
CA GLY A 142 16.26 -37.21 10.38
C GLY A 142 15.10 -37.47 9.40
N LEU A 143 15.18 -37.01 8.14
CA LEU A 143 14.10 -37.21 7.17
C LEU A 143 14.07 -38.65 6.64
N LYS A 144 12.96 -39.33 6.88
CA LYS A 144 12.70 -40.68 6.38
C LYS A 144 12.01 -40.63 5.01
N SER A 145 12.08 -41.71 4.23
CA SER A 145 11.45 -41.77 2.89
C SER A 145 9.91 -41.79 2.91
N ASP A 146 9.29 -41.87 4.09
CA ASP A 146 7.85 -41.62 4.30
C ASP A 146 7.51 -40.12 4.50
N GLY A 147 8.51 -39.23 4.45
CA GLY A 147 8.37 -37.78 4.63
C GLY A 147 8.31 -37.31 6.08
N THR A 148 8.36 -38.22 7.07
CA THR A 148 8.33 -37.86 8.49
C THR A 148 9.73 -37.81 9.12
N LYS A 149 9.86 -37.02 10.19
CA LYS A 149 11.11 -36.84 10.96
C LYS A 149 11.30 -37.96 11.98
N ALA A 150 12.54 -38.43 12.16
CA ALA A 150 12.93 -39.22 13.32
C ALA A 150 13.07 -38.34 14.57
N ALA A 151 12.62 -38.83 15.73
CA ALA A 151 12.78 -38.13 17.01
C ALA A 151 13.89 -38.74 17.88
N ILE A 152 14.66 -37.88 18.56
CA ILE A 152 15.59 -38.23 19.64
C ILE A 152 14.99 -37.71 20.94
N ASP A 153 14.82 -38.60 21.92
CA ASP A 153 14.04 -38.33 23.13
C ASP A 153 14.90 -38.52 24.40
N GLY A 154 15.13 -37.43 25.11
CA GLY A 154 15.98 -37.34 26.29
C GLY A 154 15.36 -37.78 27.62
N THR A 155 14.08 -38.17 27.65
CA THR A 155 13.29 -38.40 28.88
C THR A 155 13.94 -39.35 29.91
N SER A 156 14.86 -40.23 29.50
CA SER A 156 15.60 -41.14 30.39
C SER A 156 17.13 -41.02 30.27
N ALA A 157 17.64 -40.00 29.58
CA ALA A 157 19.06 -39.86 29.24
C ALA A 157 19.95 -39.37 30.39
N GLY A 158 19.34 -38.83 31.45
CA GLY A 158 20.04 -38.19 32.57
C GLY A 158 20.44 -36.74 32.26
N ASN A 159 21.41 -36.22 33.00
CA ASN A 159 21.86 -34.82 32.89
C ASN A 159 22.82 -34.61 31.71
N VAL A 160 22.27 -34.66 30.49
CA VAL A 160 23.01 -34.62 29.21
C VAL A 160 22.26 -33.78 28.16
N PRO A 161 22.98 -33.18 27.19
CA PRO A 161 22.34 -32.57 26.01
C PRO A 161 21.89 -33.63 25.00
N GLY A 162 21.08 -33.21 24.02
CA GLY A 162 20.61 -34.07 22.92
C GLY A 162 21.72 -34.53 21.98
N LEU A 163 22.34 -33.58 21.26
CA LEU A 163 23.58 -33.80 20.51
C LEU A 163 24.62 -32.76 20.95
N ARG A 164 25.89 -33.17 21.04
CA ARG A 164 27.02 -32.26 21.30
C ARG A 164 27.99 -32.27 20.13
N VAL A 165 28.40 -31.08 19.69
CA VAL A 165 29.53 -30.88 18.74
C VAL A 165 30.69 -30.24 19.49
N TYR A 166 31.92 -30.73 19.25
CA TYR A 166 33.12 -30.36 19.99
C TYR A 166 34.04 -29.39 19.24
N GLY A 167 34.99 -28.79 19.97
CA GLY A 167 35.88 -27.74 19.47
C GLY A 167 36.68 -28.14 18.24
N GLY A 168 36.72 -27.25 17.23
CA GLY A 168 37.45 -27.45 15.98
C GLY A 168 36.69 -28.18 14.87
N THR A 169 35.48 -28.68 15.13
CA THR A 169 34.61 -29.28 14.09
C THR A 169 34.22 -28.23 13.04
N ILE A 170 34.24 -28.55 11.74
CA ILE A 170 33.84 -27.64 10.66
C ILE A 170 32.86 -28.26 9.65
N GLY A 171 31.90 -27.49 9.14
CA GLY A 171 31.10 -27.86 7.94
C GLY A 171 30.01 -28.93 8.13
N PHE A 172 29.78 -29.40 9.36
CA PHE A 172 28.79 -30.44 9.68
C PHE A 172 27.34 -29.96 9.47
N THR A 173 26.40 -30.89 9.27
CA THR A 173 24.97 -30.58 9.10
C THR A 173 24.08 -31.45 9.99
N ILE A 174 23.21 -30.85 10.80
CA ILE A 174 22.18 -31.55 11.59
C ILE A 174 20.81 -31.11 11.08
N ARG A 175 20.00 -32.04 10.55
CA ARG A 175 18.76 -31.67 9.87
C ARG A 175 17.60 -32.64 10.00
N ASN A 176 16.39 -32.12 9.83
CA ASN A 176 15.12 -32.87 9.76
C ASN A 176 14.83 -33.79 10.98
N LEU A 177 15.37 -33.46 12.16
CA LEU A 177 15.16 -34.20 13.41
C LEU A 177 14.12 -33.52 14.30
N ILE A 178 13.47 -34.32 15.15
CA ILE A 178 12.83 -33.83 16.38
C ILE A 178 13.81 -34.11 17.55
N ILE A 179 14.09 -33.14 18.41
CA ILE A 179 15.02 -33.27 19.55
C ILE A 179 14.35 -32.71 20.80
N ARG A 180 14.04 -33.58 21.77
CA ARG A 180 13.17 -33.19 22.89
C ARG A 180 13.46 -33.85 24.22
N ASN A 181 12.94 -33.24 25.28
CA ASN A 181 12.90 -33.77 26.66
C ASN A 181 14.29 -34.03 27.28
N PHE A 182 15.34 -33.32 26.85
CA PHE A 182 16.67 -33.40 27.49
C PHE A 182 16.75 -32.57 28.77
N ALA A 183 17.59 -32.95 29.72
CA ALA A 183 17.77 -32.20 30.96
C ALA A 183 18.66 -30.95 30.80
N LEU A 184 19.50 -30.93 29.76
CA LEU A 184 20.34 -29.79 29.39
C LEU A 184 19.85 -29.20 28.04
N GLU A 185 20.75 -28.86 27.13
CA GLU A 185 20.43 -28.26 25.84
C GLU A 185 19.91 -29.30 24.82
N GLY A 186 19.07 -28.89 23.87
CA GLY A 186 18.70 -29.74 22.73
C GLY A 186 19.90 -30.01 21.83
N LEU A 187 20.59 -28.95 21.41
CA LEU A 187 21.87 -28.98 20.69
C LEU A 187 22.91 -28.12 21.42
N LEU A 188 24.05 -28.71 21.80
CA LEU A 188 25.18 -27.98 22.41
C LEU A 188 26.40 -28.00 21.49
N ILE A 189 26.79 -26.83 21.02
CA ILE A 189 27.76 -26.64 19.94
C ILE A 189 28.91 -25.80 20.50
N GLN A 190 30.11 -26.36 20.60
CA GLN A 190 31.20 -25.76 21.37
C GLN A 190 32.42 -25.48 20.47
N GLY A 191 32.72 -24.22 20.19
CA GLY A 191 33.92 -23.80 19.44
C GLY A 191 34.09 -24.43 18.05
N SER A 192 32.97 -24.74 17.38
CA SER A 192 32.92 -25.26 16.01
C SER A 192 32.50 -24.19 15.01
N SER A 193 32.79 -24.41 13.73
CA SER A 193 32.45 -23.45 12.66
C SER A 193 31.67 -24.05 11.50
N ALA A 194 30.99 -23.20 10.73
CA ALA A 194 30.30 -23.58 9.49
C ALA A 194 29.26 -24.71 9.63
N GLY A 195 28.70 -24.92 10.83
CA GLY A 195 27.64 -25.90 11.08
C GLY A 195 26.29 -25.44 10.53
N VAL A 196 25.51 -26.36 9.96
CA VAL A 196 24.16 -26.09 9.43
C VAL A 196 23.09 -26.83 10.23
N PHE A 197 22.05 -26.11 10.65
CA PHE A 197 20.94 -26.63 11.45
C PHE A 197 19.61 -26.34 10.73
N GLU A 198 19.01 -27.30 10.04
CA GLU A 198 17.86 -27.04 9.14
C GLU A 198 16.70 -28.05 9.30
N GLY A 199 15.45 -27.58 9.26
CA GLY A 199 14.26 -28.43 9.32
C GLY A 199 14.01 -29.10 10.68
N LEU A 200 14.59 -28.59 11.77
CA LEU A 200 14.53 -29.18 13.11
C LEU A 200 13.23 -28.84 13.87
N GLU A 201 12.93 -29.61 14.92
CA GLU A 201 11.86 -29.34 15.88
C GLU A 201 12.41 -29.62 17.30
N ILE A 202 12.64 -28.58 18.09
CA ILE A 202 13.43 -28.65 19.33
C ILE A 202 12.65 -28.06 20.52
N PHE A 203 12.26 -28.92 21.47
CA PHE A 203 11.36 -28.52 22.56
C PHE A 203 11.48 -29.34 23.84
N ASN A 204 10.94 -28.81 24.95
CA ASN A 204 10.95 -29.41 26.29
C ASN A 204 12.36 -29.74 26.84
N ASN A 205 13.42 -29.09 26.34
CA ASN A 205 14.76 -29.28 26.87
C ASN A 205 14.98 -28.37 28.09
N GLY A 206 15.71 -28.82 29.10
CA GLY A 206 15.81 -28.17 30.41
C GLY A 206 16.61 -26.87 30.42
N LEU A 207 17.48 -26.68 29.42
CA LEU A 207 18.17 -25.42 29.14
C LEU A 207 17.72 -24.88 27.78
N ASP A 208 18.65 -24.65 26.87
CA ASP A 208 18.42 -23.97 25.60
C ASP A 208 18.04 -24.94 24.47
N GLY A 209 17.30 -24.46 23.47
CA GLY A 209 17.04 -25.24 22.25
C GLY A 209 18.32 -25.53 21.48
N ILE A 210 19.05 -24.48 21.10
CA ILE A 210 20.37 -24.55 20.47
C ILE A 210 21.32 -23.59 21.19
N ALA A 211 22.45 -24.10 21.70
CA ALA A 211 23.50 -23.29 22.32
C ALA A 211 24.79 -23.35 21.48
N LEU A 212 25.14 -22.25 20.81
CA LEU A 212 26.45 -22.02 20.23
C LEU A 212 27.32 -21.34 21.29
N THR A 213 28.43 -21.98 21.69
CA THR A 213 29.24 -21.56 22.85
C THR A 213 30.74 -21.61 22.52
N PRO A 214 31.60 -20.84 23.20
CA PRO A 214 33.04 -20.91 22.97
C PRO A 214 33.63 -22.22 23.55
N TYR A 215 34.73 -22.68 22.94
CA TYR A 215 35.57 -23.73 23.51
C TYR A 215 36.97 -23.16 23.78
N GLY A 216 37.26 -22.85 25.05
CA GLY A 216 38.46 -22.10 25.43
C GLY A 216 38.44 -20.69 24.82
N SER A 217 39.41 -20.41 23.94
CA SER A 217 39.47 -19.16 23.15
C SER A 217 38.85 -19.27 21.76
N SER A 218 38.29 -20.42 21.37
CA SER A 218 37.71 -20.63 20.04
C SER A 218 36.23 -20.28 20.05
N ASN A 219 35.85 -19.22 19.33
CA ASN A 219 34.46 -18.77 19.22
C ASN A 219 33.68 -19.56 18.14
N PRO A 220 32.35 -19.74 18.27
CA PRO A 220 31.54 -20.34 17.22
C PRO A 220 31.39 -19.37 16.04
N ARG A 221 31.76 -19.81 14.83
CA ARG A 221 31.80 -18.94 13.63
C ARG A 221 31.10 -19.53 12.40
N ASN A 222 30.50 -18.69 11.56
CA ASN A 222 29.87 -19.04 10.28
C ASN A 222 28.76 -20.11 10.34
N ASN A 223 28.19 -20.40 11.52
CA ASN A 223 27.14 -21.40 11.67
C ASN A 223 25.79 -20.84 11.19
N ARG A 224 24.98 -21.63 10.47
CA ARG A 224 23.63 -21.26 10.02
C ARG A 224 22.55 -22.05 10.74
N VAL A 225 21.69 -21.35 11.48
CA VAL A 225 20.43 -21.88 12.01
C VAL A 225 19.30 -21.51 11.06
N GLY A 226 18.82 -22.51 10.32
CA GLY A 226 17.74 -22.42 9.35
C GLY A 226 18.22 -22.31 7.91
N GLY A 227 17.41 -21.65 7.08
CA GLY A 227 17.66 -21.49 5.64
C GLY A 227 16.43 -20.94 4.91
N THR A 228 16.64 -20.27 3.78
CA THR A 228 15.57 -19.53 3.05
C THR A 228 14.42 -20.38 2.49
N ASN A 229 14.54 -21.72 2.43
CA ASN A 229 13.44 -22.60 1.99
C ASN A 229 12.54 -23.00 3.17
N LEU A 230 11.23 -23.16 2.95
CA LEU A 230 10.27 -23.57 3.98
C LEU A 230 10.60 -24.93 4.64
N SER A 231 11.30 -25.82 3.94
CA SER A 231 11.80 -27.09 4.47
C SER A 231 12.97 -26.96 5.46
N GLN A 232 13.67 -25.82 5.42
CA GLN A 232 14.84 -25.56 6.27
C GLN A 232 14.48 -24.86 7.60
N ARG A 233 13.22 -24.41 7.74
CA ARG A 233 12.68 -23.81 8.97
C ARG A 233 12.83 -24.73 10.17
N ASN A 234 13.44 -24.21 11.23
CA ASN A 234 13.42 -24.85 12.55
C ASN A 234 12.24 -24.33 13.38
N PHE A 235 11.69 -25.19 14.23
CA PHE A 235 10.74 -24.83 15.28
C PHE A 235 11.44 -25.01 16.63
N ILE A 236 11.56 -23.95 17.42
CA ILE A 236 12.37 -23.96 18.66
C ILE A 236 11.57 -23.30 19.79
N HIS A 237 10.91 -24.12 20.60
CA HIS A 237 9.83 -23.68 21.49
C HIS A 237 9.80 -24.48 22.80
N SER A 238 9.23 -23.93 23.88
CA SER A 238 9.01 -24.64 25.14
C SER A 238 10.28 -25.23 25.78
N ASN A 239 11.45 -24.63 25.56
CA ASN A 239 12.68 -24.97 26.26
C ASN A 239 12.78 -24.17 27.59
N GLY A 240 13.48 -24.72 28.57
CA GLY A 240 13.57 -24.24 29.95
C GLY A 240 14.43 -22.99 30.16
N ARG A 241 15.14 -22.57 29.12
CA ARG A 241 15.77 -21.26 28.99
C ARG A 241 15.48 -20.66 27.61
N HIS A 242 16.49 -20.54 26.75
CA HIS A 242 16.39 -19.76 25.53
C HIS A 242 16.00 -20.62 24.33
N GLY A 243 15.44 -20.00 23.29
CA GLY A 243 15.32 -20.67 21.99
C GLY A 243 16.69 -20.96 21.39
N ILE A 244 17.46 -19.90 21.14
CA ILE A 244 18.85 -19.98 20.68
C ILE A 244 19.75 -19.13 21.58
N LEU A 245 20.85 -19.69 22.07
CA LEU A 245 21.96 -18.99 22.69
C LEU A 245 23.15 -18.93 21.72
N ILE A 246 23.75 -17.76 21.54
CA ILE A 246 25.10 -17.61 20.98
C ILE A 246 25.95 -16.87 22.02
N ALA A 247 26.91 -17.57 22.62
CA ALA A 247 27.90 -17.01 23.52
C ALA A 247 29.28 -16.92 22.83
N ALA A 248 30.06 -15.91 23.19
CA ALA A 248 31.46 -15.78 22.75
C ALA A 248 32.43 -15.51 23.92
N SER A 249 33.68 -15.89 23.73
CA SER A 249 34.80 -15.60 24.62
C SER A 249 35.40 -14.24 24.28
N THR A 250 35.59 -13.40 25.31
CA THR A 250 36.16 -12.04 25.20
C THR A 250 37.66 -12.01 24.85
N SER A 251 38.28 -13.19 24.66
CA SER A 251 39.70 -13.39 24.36
C SER A 251 40.15 -12.84 22.99
N PHE A 252 41.44 -13.01 22.66
CA PHE A 252 42.08 -12.46 21.46
C PHE A 252 41.46 -12.87 20.10
N ASP A 253 40.54 -13.84 20.03
CA ASP A 253 39.79 -14.20 18.81
C ASP A 253 38.67 -13.19 18.45
N ARG A 254 38.97 -11.88 18.50
CA ARG A 254 38.13 -10.79 17.96
C ARG A 254 38.45 -10.47 16.48
N GLY A 255 39.27 -11.29 15.83
CA GLY A 255 39.64 -11.11 14.42
C GLY A 255 38.50 -11.43 13.46
N GLY A 256 37.90 -10.40 12.85
CA GLY A 256 36.81 -10.54 11.88
C GLY A 256 35.48 -11.01 12.50
N SER A 257 34.38 -10.78 11.78
CA SER A 257 33.03 -11.15 12.19
C SER A 257 32.89 -12.63 12.59
N LEU A 258 32.05 -12.95 13.58
CA LEU A 258 31.70 -14.34 13.85
C LEU A 258 30.87 -14.94 12.71
N GLY A 259 30.04 -14.15 12.02
CA GLY A 259 29.35 -14.57 10.79
C GLY A 259 28.27 -15.65 10.98
N ASN A 260 27.81 -15.92 12.20
CA ASN A 260 26.69 -16.85 12.41
C ASN A 260 25.38 -16.21 11.91
N VAL A 261 24.50 -17.02 11.30
CA VAL A 261 23.25 -16.57 10.69
C VAL A 261 22.07 -17.36 11.27
N ILE A 262 21.03 -16.66 11.71
CA ILE A 262 19.75 -17.24 12.14
C ILE A 262 18.67 -16.75 11.16
N GLU A 263 18.12 -17.60 10.31
CA GLU A 263 17.13 -17.23 9.28
C GLU A 263 15.98 -18.24 9.11
N ASN A 264 14.75 -17.74 8.85
CA ASN A 264 13.54 -18.54 8.63
C ASN A 264 13.09 -19.44 9.80
N ASN A 265 13.48 -19.14 11.04
CA ASN A 265 13.11 -19.93 12.22
C ASN A 265 11.81 -19.45 12.87
N PHE A 266 11.04 -20.36 13.43
CA PHE A 266 9.90 -20.07 14.30
C PHE A 266 10.31 -20.38 15.75
N ILE A 267 10.39 -19.34 16.58
CA ILE A 267 10.97 -19.40 17.92
C ILE A 267 9.92 -18.98 18.96
N GLY A 268 9.60 -19.90 19.86
CA GLY A 268 8.43 -19.83 20.75
C GLY A 268 7.10 -20.19 20.07
N LEU A 269 7.11 -20.59 18.79
CA LEU A 269 5.93 -21.02 18.04
C LEU A 269 6.08 -22.47 17.54
N ARG A 270 4.97 -23.22 17.50
CA ARG A 270 4.98 -24.68 17.28
C ARG A 270 4.55 -25.19 15.90
N ASP A 271 3.88 -24.37 15.08
CA ASP A 271 3.34 -24.83 13.79
C ASP A 271 3.63 -23.89 12.61
N ASN A 272 3.53 -24.40 11.39
CA ASN A 272 3.67 -23.59 10.16
C ASN A 272 2.57 -22.52 10.00
N ASN A 273 1.52 -22.55 10.83
CA ASN A 273 0.52 -21.48 10.89
C ASN A 273 1.04 -20.27 11.67
N GLY A 274 2.03 -20.45 12.54
CA GLY A 274 2.65 -19.37 13.31
C GLY A 274 1.70 -18.71 14.31
N ASN A 275 0.63 -19.42 14.71
CA ASN A 275 -0.48 -18.89 15.51
C ASN A 275 -0.62 -19.55 16.89
N GLN A 276 0.22 -20.54 17.21
CA GLN A 276 0.20 -21.25 18.49
C GLN A 276 1.40 -20.85 19.35
N ASP A 277 1.15 -20.04 20.38
CA ASP A 277 2.09 -19.72 21.45
C ASP A 277 2.58 -21.00 22.15
N ARG A 278 3.89 -21.19 22.16
CA ARG A 278 4.63 -22.22 22.89
C ARG A 278 5.98 -21.67 23.38
N GLY A 279 6.00 -20.45 23.90
CA GLY A 279 7.20 -19.74 24.39
C GLY A 279 8.31 -20.58 25.03
N ASN A 280 9.56 -20.18 24.79
CA ASN A 280 10.68 -20.60 25.64
C ASN A 280 10.63 -19.82 26.97
N ALA A 281 11.14 -20.39 28.05
CA ALA A 281 10.99 -19.84 29.41
C ALA A 281 11.91 -18.66 29.74
N GLY A 282 12.86 -18.35 28.85
CA GLY A 282 13.60 -17.08 28.79
C GLY A 282 13.60 -16.54 27.35
N GLU A 283 14.68 -15.88 26.94
CA GLU A 283 14.75 -15.20 25.64
C GLU A 283 14.45 -16.09 24.43
N GLY A 284 13.86 -15.53 23.37
CA GLY A 284 13.77 -16.20 22.08
C GLY A 284 15.16 -16.46 21.48
N ILE A 285 15.97 -15.41 21.36
CA ILE A 285 17.40 -15.48 21.00
C ILE A 285 18.22 -14.66 22.01
N PHE A 286 19.31 -15.22 22.53
CA PHE A 286 20.26 -14.52 23.39
C PHE A 286 21.66 -14.49 22.75
N LEU A 287 22.22 -13.29 22.56
CA LEU A 287 23.61 -13.03 22.19
C LEU A 287 24.38 -12.55 23.43
N ASP A 288 25.21 -13.43 24.00
CA ASP A 288 26.05 -13.16 25.18
C ASP A 288 27.50 -12.90 24.74
N GLN A 289 27.99 -11.68 24.92
CA GLN A 289 29.35 -11.25 24.51
C GLN A 289 29.66 -11.46 23.01
N ALA A 290 28.65 -11.77 22.19
CA ALA A 290 28.81 -12.24 20.81
C ALA A 290 28.63 -11.11 19.78
N PHE A 291 29.51 -11.08 18.77
CA PHE A 291 29.63 -10.00 17.80
C PHE A 291 29.52 -10.47 16.34
N GLY A 292 29.07 -9.60 15.44
CA GLY A 292 29.05 -9.87 14.00
C GLY A 292 28.04 -10.93 13.55
N ASN A 293 27.01 -11.23 14.34
CA ASN A 293 25.99 -12.22 14.00
C ASN A 293 24.85 -11.58 13.19
N ARG A 294 24.15 -12.37 12.37
CA ARG A 294 22.97 -11.94 11.60
C ARG A 294 21.71 -12.67 12.06
N ILE A 295 20.68 -11.94 12.41
CA ILE A 295 19.35 -12.47 12.71
C ILE A 295 18.38 -11.94 11.64
N GLY A 296 17.90 -12.83 10.78
CA GLY A 296 17.06 -12.53 9.63
C GLY A 296 17.90 -12.10 8.41
N GLY A 297 17.34 -11.27 7.52
CA GLY A 297 18.03 -10.88 6.29
C GLY A 297 17.22 -10.04 5.31
N ASP A 298 17.74 -9.89 4.08
CA ASP A 298 17.23 -8.91 3.10
C ASP A 298 15.88 -9.28 2.48
N THR A 299 15.34 -10.47 2.77
CA THR A 299 14.11 -10.99 2.14
C THR A 299 13.14 -11.57 3.15
N SER A 300 11.85 -11.64 2.77
CA SER A 300 10.83 -12.36 3.53
C SER A 300 11.10 -13.86 3.68
N ALA A 301 11.95 -14.45 2.83
CA ALA A 301 12.39 -15.85 2.94
C ALA A 301 13.40 -16.07 4.08
N SER A 302 14.16 -15.04 4.46
CA SER A 302 15.11 -15.08 5.60
C SER A 302 14.48 -14.71 6.96
N ARG A 303 13.25 -14.20 6.98
CA ARG A 303 12.53 -13.69 8.17
C ARG A 303 12.33 -14.77 9.25
N ASN A 304 12.81 -14.52 10.46
CA ASN A 304 12.40 -15.30 11.64
C ASN A 304 11.08 -14.76 12.21
N VAL A 305 10.38 -15.61 12.97
CA VAL A 305 9.20 -15.23 13.78
C VAL A 305 9.49 -15.61 15.24
N ILE A 306 9.53 -14.63 16.14
CA ILE A 306 10.12 -14.75 17.48
C ILE A 306 9.13 -14.18 18.53
N SER A 307 8.34 -15.06 19.14
CA SER A 307 7.07 -14.69 19.79
C SER A 307 6.69 -15.65 20.92
N GLY A 308 5.93 -15.17 21.91
CA GLY A 308 5.43 -15.95 23.05
C GLY A 308 6.46 -16.25 24.14
N ASN A 309 7.71 -15.82 24.01
CA ASN A 309 8.78 -16.19 24.94
C ASN A 309 8.69 -15.37 26.25
N SER A 310 9.01 -16.00 27.39
CA SER A 310 8.90 -15.34 28.71
C SER A 310 10.09 -14.47 29.11
N GLY A 311 11.09 -14.35 28.23
CA GLY A 311 12.08 -13.28 28.25
C GLY A 311 11.81 -12.24 27.18
N ASN A 312 12.86 -11.59 26.69
CA ASN A 312 12.80 -10.76 25.49
C ASN A 312 12.65 -11.63 24.22
N GLY A 313 12.20 -11.03 23.11
CA GLY A 313 12.26 -11.70 21.81
C GLY A 313 13.72 -11.97 21.40
N ILE A 314 14.54 -10.92 21.39
CA ILE A 314 16.00 -11.00 21.21
C ILE A 314 16.70 -10.19 22.31
N LEU A 315 17.73 -10.74 22.93
CA LEU A 315 18.60 -10.07 23.91
C LEU A 315 20.05 -10.02 23.43
N LEU A 316 20.68 -8.86 23.53
CA LEU A 316 22.11 -8.61 23.32
C LEU A 316 22.70 -8.11 24.65
N SER A 317 23.75 -8.75 25.15
CA SER A 317 24.34 -8.42 26.45
C SER A 317 25.87 -8.43 26.44
N GLY A 318 26.48 -7.43 27.07
CA GLY A 318 27.91 -7.37 27.36
C GLY A 318 28.76 -6.54 26.39
N ASP A 319 29.93 -6.11 26.87
CA ASP A 319 30.94 -5.27 26.20
C ASP A 319 31.64 -5.90 24.97
N GLY A 320 31.42 -7.20 24.74
CA GLY A 320 31.77 -7.91 23.52
C GLY A 320 30.64 -7.97 22.48
N CYS A 321 29.46 -7.44 22.76
CA CYS A 321 28.28 -7.57 21.90
C CYS A 321 28.13 -6.37 20.95
N TYR A 322 28.82 -6.42 19.81
CA TYR A 322 28.86 -5.36 18.78
C TYR A 322 28.73 -5.92 17.35
N ALA A 323 28.58 -5.07 16.34
CA ALA A 323 28.48 -5.45 14.92
C ALA A 323 27.35 -6.44 14.56
N ASN A 324 26.36 -6.68 15.43
CA ASN A 324 25.26 -7.61 15.15
C ASN A 324 24.17 -6.94 14.29
N LEU A 325 23.60 -7.69 13.35
CA LEU A 325 22.56 -7.21 12.42
C LEU A 325 21.24 -7.95 12.65
N ILE A 326 20.18 -7.23 13.05
CA ILE A 326 18.84 -7.79 13.25
C ILE A 326 17.92 -7.19 12.18
N LEU A 327 17.56 -7.97 11.15
CA LEU A 327 16.92 -7.48 9.93
C LEU A 327 15.68 -8.30 9.55
N ASN A 328 14.57 -7.61 9.24
CA ASN A 328 13.37 -8.19 8.62
C ASN A 328 12.70 -9.33 9.40
N ASN A 329 12.82 -9.35 10.73
CA ASN A 329 12.17 -10.33 11.61
C ASN A 329 10.78 -9.87 12.03
N PHE A 330 9.90 -10.82 12.34
CA PHE A 330 8.64 -10.57 13.04
C PHE A 330 8.78 -10.97 14.50
N ILE A 331 8.52 -10.04 15.41
CA ILE A 331 8.80 -10.19 16.84
C ILE A 331 7.54 -9.81 17.63
N GLY A 332 7.13 -10.69 18.55
CA GLY A 332 5.92 -10.52 19.36
C GLY A 332 4.60 -10.60 18.57
N THR A 333 4.65 -11.14 17.34
CA THR A 333 3.54 -11.25 16.40
C THR A 333 3.44 -12.64 15.78
N ASN A 334 2.28 -12.97 15.18
CA ASN A 334 2.16 -14.17 14.35
C ASN A 334 2.92 -14.02 13.02
N LYS A 335 3.08 -15.12 12.27
CA LYS A 335 3.90 -15.17 11.04
C LYS A 335 3.48 -14.18 9.92
N ASP A 336 2.28 -13.63 9.99
CA ASP A 336 1.70 -12.73 8.99
C ASP A 336 1.68 -11.26 9.44
N SER A 337 2.24 -10.93 10.61
CA SER A 337 2.13 -9.61 11.27
C SER A 337 0.66 -9.14 11.40
N ALA A 338 -0.25 -10.09 11.59
CA ALA A 338 -1.70 -9.86 11.58
C ALA A 338 -2.32 -9.86 12.98
N GLY A 339 -1.63 -10.41 13.98
CA GLY A 339 -2.03 -10.42 15.38
C GLY A 339 -0.84 -10.57 16.33
N VAL A 340 -1.01 -10.12 17.57
CA VAL A 340 -0.01 -10.15 18.64
C VAL A 340 0.13 -11.55 19.24
N ILE A 341 1.37 -11.99 19.43
CA ILE A 341 1.80 -13.10 20.30
C ILE A 341 3.07 -12.59 21.02
N GLY A 342 2.89 -11.67 21.96
CA GLY A 342 3.98 -10.90 22.58
C GLY A 342 5.04 -11.78 23.25
N ASN A 343 6.23 -11.23 23.47
CA ASN A 343 7.18 -11.78 24.44
C ASN A 343 7.03 -10.98 25.75
N ASP A 344 7.18 -11.62 26.91
CA ASP A 344 6.92 -10.99 28.23
C ASP A 344 7.93 -9.85 28.56
N GLY A 345 9.12 -9.88 27.95
CA GLY A 345 10.09 -8.79 27.95
C GLY A 345 9.97 -7.85 26.75
N SER A 346 11.06 -7.17 26.41
CA SER A 346 11.15 -6.34 25.20
C SER A 346 11.08 -7.19 23.93
N GLY A 347 10.65 -6.63 22.80
CA GLY A 347 10.80 -7.28 21.50
C GLY A 347 12.29 -7.50 21.18
N ILE A 348 13.10 -6.44 21.30
CA ILE A 348 14.56 -6.52 21.29
C ILE A 348 15.11 -5.74 22.49
N ALA A 349 16.09 -6.29 23.18
CA ALA A 349 16.81 -5.63 24.27
C ALA A 349 18.32 -5.63 24.03
N LEU A 350 18.97 -4.49 24.25
CA LEU A 350 20.43 -4.35 24.37
C LEU A 350 20.76 -3.91 25.79
N GLN A 351 21.79 -4.50 26.40
CA GLN A 351 22.14 -4.18 27.78
C GLN A 351 23.62 -4.35 28.12
N SER A 352 24.02 -3.72 29.24
CA SER A 352 25.26 -4.02 29.98
C SER A 352 26.54 -3.91 29.14
N GLY A 353 26.62 -2.90 28.27
CA GLY A 353 27.80 -2.66 27.41
C GLY A 353 27.62 -3.07 25.94
N ALA A 354 26.44 -3.55 25.53
CA ALA A 354 26.17 -3.89 24.13
C ALA A 354 26.17 -2.62 23.26
N GLY A 355 27.20 -2.43 22.43
CA GLY A 355 27.48 -1.16 21.76
C GLY A 355 28.91 -1.06 21.23
N ASP A 356 29.37 0.17 20.96
CA ASP A 356 30.80 0.48 20.78
C ASP A 356 31.25 1.57 21.78
N PRO A 357 31.35 1.25 23.09
CA PRO A 357 31.57 2.20 24.19
C PRO A 357 32.95 2.88 24.22
N ALA A 358 33.67 2.86 23.12
CA ALA A 358 34.92 3.58 22.92
C ALA A 358 35.10 4.12 21.48
N GLY A 359 34.07 4.10 20.63
CA GLY A 359 34.17 4.46 19.20
C GLY A 359 35.29 3.71 18.45
N THR A 360 35.63 2.52 18.94
CA THR A 360 36.85 1.76 18.61
C THR A 360 36.58 0.63 17.62
N PHE A 361 35.32 0.21 17.48
CA PHE A 361 34.87 -0.84 16.60
C PHE A 361 33.82 -0.28 15.62
N SER A 362 34.27 0.16 14.43
CA SER A 362 33.48 0.90 13.42
C SER A 362 32.29 0.15 12.77
N ASN A 363 31.73 -0.85 13.45
CA ASN A 363 30.55 -1.63 13.09
C ASN A 363 29.63 -1.71 14.33
N PRO A 364 28.62 -0.82 14.48
CA PRO A 364 27.68 -0.85 15.60
C PRO A 364 26.73 -2.04 15.52
N ASN A 365 25.95 -2.31 16.57
CA ASN A 365 24.76 -3.17 16.41
C ASN A 365 23.69 -2.38 15.63
N ILE A 366 23.02 -3.06 14.70
CA ILE A 366 22.00 -2.45 13.84
C ILE A 366 20.69 -3.26 13.92
N ILE A 367 19.65 -2.62 14.43
CA ILE A 367 18.26 -3.10 14.41
C ILE A 367 17.56 -2.44 13.22
N GLY A 368 17.24 -3.23 12.20
CA GLY A 368 16.54 -2.81 10.99
C GLY A 368 17.42 -2.07 9.98
N ASP A 369 16.92 -1.91 8.77
CA ASP A 369 17.57 -1.11 7.73
C ASP A 369 16.52 -0.64 6.70
N VAL A 370 16.93 0.22 5.76
CA VAL A 370 16.10 0.70 4.65
C VAL A 370 15.52 -0.50 3.88
N GLY A 371 14.19 -0.65 3.92
CA GLY A 371 13.47 -1.79 3.33
C GLY A 371 13.64 -3.15 4.04
N LYS A 372 14.28 -3.18 5.21
CA LYS A 372 14.62 -4.38 5.99
C LYS A 372 14.25 -4.26 7.47
N GLY A 373 13.34 -3.35 7.80
CA GLY A 373 12.81 -3.16 9.15
C GLY A 373 12.24 -4.43 9.77
N ASN A 374 12.42 -4.58 11.08
CA ASN A 374 11.71 -5.60 11.85
C ASN A 374 10.30 -5.09 12.18
N VAL A 375 9.34 -6.02 12.33
CA VAL A 375 8.06 -5.74 12.99
C VAL A 375 8.21 -6.13 14.46
N ILE A 376 8.03 -5.18 15.36
CA ILE A 376 8.29 -5.33 16.80
C ILE A 376 7.07 -4.85 17.59
N ALA A 377 6.23 -5.78 18.01
CA ALA A 377 4.86 -5.48 18.44
C ALA A 377 4.41 -6.38 19.59
N GLY A 378 3.47 -5.89 20.40
CA GLY A 378 2.83 -6.65 21.49
C GLY A 378 3.73 -7.13 22.64
N SER A 379 5.03 -6.83 22.63
CA SER A 379 5.96 -7.10 23.73
C SER A 379 5.86 -6.02 24.82
N PHE A 380 6.57 -6.17 25.94
CA PHE A 380 6.51 -5.19 27.03
C PHE A 380 6.99 -3.80 26.60
N PHE A 381 8.20 -3.75 26.03
CA PHE A 381 8.69 -2.64 25.21
C PHE A 381 8.88 -3.13 23.78
N GLY A 382 8.90 -2.22 22.79
CA GLY A 382 9.36 -2.57 21.44
C GLY A 382 10.87 -2.85 21.44
N VAL A 383 11.67 -1.79 21.56
CA VAL A 383 13.14 -1.87 21.70
C VAL A 383 13.56 -1.26 23.04
N GLY A 384 14.34 -1.99 23.83
CA GLY A 384 14.91 -1.51 25.09
C GLY A 384 16.44 -1.37 25.02
N LEU A 385 16.97 -0.22 25.44
CA LEU A 385 18.40 0.06 25.56
C LEU A 385 18.71 0.33 27.04
N PHE A 386 19.38 -0.61 27.72
CA PHE A 386 19.46 -0.63 29.18
C PHE A 386 20.89 -0.53 29.72
N HIS A 387 21.02 0.20 30.84
CA HIS A 387 22.26 0.46 31.57
C HIS A 387 23.27 1.35 30.83
N THR A 388 24.20 1.93 31.59
CA THR A 388 25.32 2.71 31.05
C THR A 388 26.24 1.89 30.17
N ASN A 389 26.89 2.56 29.21
CA ASN A 389 27.76 2.01 28.18
C ASN A 389 27.05 1.11 27.13
N THR A 390 25.70 1.07 27.13
CA THR A 390 24.91 0.52 26.02
C THR A 390 24.70 1.64 25.00
N ASP A 391 25.65 1.78 24.07
CA ASP A 391 25.80 3.00 23.26
C ASP A 391 26.22 2.76 21.80
N HIS A 392 26.20 3.82 20.98
CA HIS A 392 26.51 3.78 19.55
C HIS A 392 25.66 2.80 18.71
N ASN A 393 24.55 2.28 19.26
CA ASN A 393 23.69 1.35 18.54
C ASN A 393 22.75 2.10 17.58
N ILE A 394 22.38 1.45 16.47
CA ILE A 394 21.48 2.01 15.46
C ILE A 394 20.16 1.22 15.45
N VAL A 395 19.04 1.93 15.58
CA VAL A 395 17.68 1.40 15.42
C VAL A 395 17.03 2.17 14.29
N ARG A 396 16.91 1.61 13.08
CA ARG A 396 16.44 2.34 11.89
C ARG A 396 15.50 1.52 11.00
N GLY A 397 14.54 2.18 10.35
CA GLY A 397 13.62 1.57 9.38
C GLY A 397 12.61 0.56 9.93
N ASN A 398 12.46 0.40 11.25
CA ASN A 398 11.59 -0.61 11.88
C ASN A 398 10.12 -0.19 11.97
N PHE A 399 9.23 -1.15 12.18
CA PHE A 399 7.81 -0.97 12.47
C PHE A 399 7.54 -1.42 13.91
N ILE A 400 7.35 -0.45 14.81
CA ILE A 400 7.29 -0.66 16.26
C ILE A 400 5.87 -0.36 16.76
N GLY A 401 5.18 -1.39 17.26
CA GLY A 401 3.76 -1.34 17.65
C GLY A 401 2.76 -1.39 16.48
N THR A 402 3.24 -1.59 15.25
CA THR A 402 2.40 -1.63 14.04
C THR A 402 2.88 -2.65 13.01
N ASP A 403 2.09 -2.88 11.96
CA ASP A 403 2.41 -3.78 10.85
C ASP A 403 3.19 -3.09 9.71
N LEU A 404 3.60 -3.86 8.70
CA LEU A 404 4.38 -3.36 7.56
C LEU A 404 3.67 -2.28 6.71
N SER A 405 2.36 -2.09 6.86
CA SER A 405 1.60 -0.99 6.25
C SER A 405 1.49 0.26 7.13
N ALA A 406 2.00 0.23 8.37
CA ALA A 406 1.93 1.33 9.34
C ALA A 406 0.49 1.76 9.70
N THR A 407 -0.47 0.83 9.65
CA THR A 407 -1.90 1.11 9.81
C THR A 407 -2.59 0.27 10.87
N ARG A 408 -2.06 -0.92 11.19
CA ARG A 408 -2.67 -1.82 12.19
C ARG A 408 -2.11 -1.50 13.57
N ASN A 409 -3.00 -1.39 14.56
CA ASN A 409 -2.60 -1.37 15.96
C ASN A 409 -2.13 -2.78 16.36
N LEU A 410 -0.84 -2.89 16.71
CA LEU A 410 -0.22 -4.06 17.32
C LEU A 410 0.65 -3.60 18.51
N GLY A 411 0.18 -2.58 19.24
CA GLY A 411 0.97 -1.82 20.21
C GLY A 411 1.68 -2.65 21.27
N ASN A 412 2.89 -2.25 21.64
CA ASN A 412 3.59 -2.81 22.79
C ASN A 412 2.88 -2.41 24.11
N VAL A 413 3.09 -3.20 25.17
CA VAL A 413 2.35 -3.08 26.45
C VAL A 413 2.72 -1.81 27.23
N ARG A 414 3.91 -1.27 26.97
CA ARG A 414 4.35 0.08 27.33
C ARG A 414 4.89 0.81 26.10
N ASP A 415 6.16 1.22 26.14
CA ASP A 415 6.76 2.22 25.27
C ASP A 415 7.31 1.58 23.99
N GLY A 416 7.32 2.34 22.89
CA GLY A 416 7.85 1.86 21.60
C GLY A 416 9.35 1.63 21.65
N VAL A 417 10.10 2.65 22.07
CA VAL A 417 11.53 2.53 22.43
C VAL A 417 11.73 3.04 23.86
N PHE A 418 12.46 2.30 24.68
CA PHE A 418 12.75 2.63 26.08
C PHE A 418 14.27 2.71 26.28
N ILE A 419 14.75 3.82 26.84
CA ILE A 419 16.19 4.09 27.04
C ILE A 419 16.46 4.34 28.53
N GLU A 420 17.22 3.46 29.17
CA GLU A 420 17.59 3.51 30.59
C GLU A 420 19.11 3.72 30.75
N PHE A 421 19.52 4.97 30.95
CA PHE A 421 20.92 5.37 31.15
C PHE A 421 21.88 4.97 30.01
N ALA A 422 21.33 4.67 28.83
CA ALA A 422 22.05 4.41 27.59
C ALA A 422 22.39 5.73 26.89
N HIS A 423 23.50 5.79 26.13
CA HIS A 423 24.06 7.02 25.57
C HIS A 423 24.33 6.89 24.06
N ASP A 424 24.45 8.00 23.34
CA ASP A 424 25.02 8.07 21.98
C ASP A 424 24.37 7.10 20.94
N ASN A 425 23.14 6.65 21.17
CA ASN A 425 22.42 5.72 20.27
C ASN A 425 21.63 6.49 19.19
N LEU A 426 21.60 5.97 17.96
CA LEU A 426 20.80 6.53 16.86
C LEU A 426 19.47 5.79 16.70
N ILE A 427 18.36 6.48 16.97
CA ILE A 427 17.01 6.05 16.65
C ILE A 427 16.56 6.79 15.38
N GLY A 428 16.42 6.05 14.28
CA GLY A 428 16.03 6.57 12.96
C GLY A 428 17.23 6.86 12.08
N GLY A 429 17.21 7.98 11.35
CA GLY A 429 18.33 8.33 10.47
C GLY A 429 18.19 9.65 9.72
N THR A 430 19.09 9.86 8.75
CA THR A 430 19.23 11.12 8.01
C THR A 430 19.01 10.98 6.50
N LEU A 431 18.89 9.76 6.00
CA LEU A 431 18.45 9.41 4.64
C LEU A 431 16.97 8.97 4.66
N ALA A 432 16.32 9.01 3.49
CA ALA A 432 14.93 8.58 3.38
C ALA A 432 14.80 7.05 3.47
N GLY A 433 13.83 6.57 4.25
CA GLY A 433 13.63 5.15 4.56
C GLY A 433 14.46 4.64 5.75
N GLU A 434 15.22 5.50 6.43
CA GLU A 434 15.86 5.17 7.71
C GLU A 434 14.95 5.44 8.92
N GLU A 435 13.88 6.22 8.75
CA GLU A 435 12.90 6.49 9.80
C GLU A 435 12.26 5.21 10.33
N ASN A 436 12.21 5.03 11.66
CA ASN A 436 11.32 4.03 12.25
C ASN A 436 9.88 4.56 12.21
N VAL A 437 8.92 3.66 12.03
CA VAL A 437 7.51 3.89 12.35
C VAL A 437 7.27 3.42 13.78
N ILE A 438 6.84 4.31 14.66
CA ILE A 438 6.65 4.02 16.10
C ILE A 438 5.24 4.45 16.49
N ALA A 439 4.32 3.50 16.53
CA ALA A 439 2.89 3.81 16.61
C ALA A 439 2.08 2.84 17.47
N PHE A 440 0.95 3.31 17.98
CA PHE A 440 -0.03 2.53 18.74
C PHE A 440 0.45 1.95 20.08
N ASN A 441 1.63 2.32 20.57
CA ASN A 441 2.17 1.82 21.84
C ASN A 441 1.37 2.38 23.03
N ARG A 442 1.34 1.63 24.14
CA ARG A 442 0.51 1.95 25.32
C ARG A 442 1.17 2.90 26.33
N GLY A 443 2.46 3.13 26.19
CA GLY A 443 3.17 4.26 26.78
C GLY A 443 3.56 5.25 25.70
N ALA A 444 4.76 5.80 25.81
CA ALA A 444 5.34 6.77 24.89
C ALA A 444 5.75 6.11 23.55
N GLY A 445 5.95 6.96 22.53
CA GLY A 445 6.67 6.54 21.32
C GLY A 445 8.13 6.18 21.65
N VAL A 446 8.86 7.14 22.20
CA VAL A 446 10.20 6.93 22.78
C VAL A 446 10.28 7.56 24.17
N PHE A 447 10.62 6.76 25.18
CA PHE A 447 10.85 7.22 26.55
C PHE A 447 12.35 7.16 26.90
N ILE A 448 12.91 8.25 27.40
CA ILE A 448 14.31 8.32 27.85
C ILE A 448 14.35 8.60 29.35
N MET A 449 14.68 7.56 30.14
CA MET A 449 14.79 7.66 31.59
C MET A 449 16.10 8.34 32.06
N GLY A 450 17.12 8.32 31.21
CA GLY A 450 18.43 8.90 31.48
C GLY A 450 19.44 8.60 30.37
N GLY A 451 20.50 9.39 30.32
CA GLY A 451 21.57 9.31 29.33
C GLY A 451 21.44 10.37 28.22
N ALA A 452 22.57 10.70 27.59
CA ALA A 452 22.70 11.81 26.65
C ALA A 452 23.25 11.35 25.28
N GLY A 453 23.19 12.21 24.28
CA GLY A 453 23.61 11.91 22.90
C GLY A 453 22.66 10.98 22.12
N ASN A 454 21.54 10.55 22.72
CA ASN A 454 20.59 9.68 22.03
C ASN A 454 19.82 10.47 20.97
N SER A 455 19.96 10.08 19.71
CA SER A 455 19.57 10.88 18.56
C SER A 455 18.31 10.36 17.88
N LEU A 456 17.24 11.15 17.86
CA LEU A 456 15.90 10.75 17.43
C LEU A 456 15.57 11.40 16.08
N ARG A 457 16.16 10.88 15.01
CA ARG A 457 16.19 11.51 13.68
C ARG A 457 15.07 10.97 12.77
N ARG A 458 14.24 11.85 12.21
CA ARG A 458 13.13 11.56 11.26
C ARG A 458 12.05 10.55 11.64
N ASN A 459 12.08 9.92 12.82
CA ASN A 459 11.13 8.87 13.20
C ASN A 459 9.67 9.30 13.01
N ARG A 460 8.87 8.42 12.40
CA ARG A 460 7.43 8.58 12.20
C ARG A 460 6.70 8.07 13.43
N ILE A 461 6.56 8.95 14.41
CA ILE A 461 5.92 8.66 15.70
C ILE A 461 4.47 9.14 15.63
N PHE A 462 3.48 8.29 15.93
CA PHE A 462 2.04 8.69 15.95
C PHE A 462 1.11 7.67 16.62
N LEU A 463 0.00 8.17 17.18
CA LEU A 463 -1.07 7.40 17.83
C LEU A 463 -0.58 6.51 18.98
N ASN A 464 0.49 6.90 19.67
CA ASN A 464 0.85 6.29 20.96
C ASN A 464 -0.11 6.81 22.06
N THR A 465 -0.08 6.23 23.25
CA THR A 465 -1.05 6.54 24.33
C THR A 465 -0.53 7.61 25.30
N ASP A 466 0.79 7.72 25.40
CA ASP A 466 1.53 8.79 26.07
C ASP A 466 2.29 9.62 25.01
N HIS A 467 3.09 10.60 25.44
CA HIS A 467 3.83 11.51 24.56
C HIS A 467 4.67 10.78 23.49
N GLY A 468 4.80 11.38 22.31
CA GLY A 468 5.58 10.79 21.21
C GLY A 468 7.07 10.62 21.53
N ILE A 469 7.66 11.61 22.19
CA ILE A 469 8.99 11.55 22.82
C ILE A 469 8.79 12.14 24.22
N ASP A 470 9.29 11.44 25.24
CA ASP A 470 9.20 11.82 26.65
C ASP A 470 10.59 11.74 27.30
N LEU A 471 11.03 12.85 27.90
CA LEU A 471 12.31 12.95 28.61
C LEU A 471 12.04 12.97 30.12
N SER A 472 12.45 11.92 30.84
CA SER A 472 12.15 11.74 32.27
C SER A 472 12.66 12.90 33.16
N PRO A 473 11.85 13.47 34.07
CA PRO A 473 10.57 12.93 34.56
C PRO A 473 9.38 13.23 33.64
N THR A 474 8.56 12.20 33.41
CA THR A 474 7.39 12.16 32.49
C THR A 474 6.69 13.49 32.25
N GLY A 475 6.71 13.94 30.99
CA GLY A 475 5.97 15.11 30.50
C GLY A 475 6.87 16.29 30.13
N ILE A 476 6.35 17.12 29.22
CA ILE A 476 7.10 18.12 28.48
C ILE A 476 7.98 19.03 29.35
N GLN A 477 9.28 19.01 29.07
CA GLN A 477 10.28 19.82 29.74
C GLN A 477 10.25 21.29 29.27
N PRO A 478 10.56 22.28 30.12
CA PRO A 478 10.45 23.69 29.74
C PRO A 478 11.64 24.14 28.89
N ASN A 479 11.40 24.87 27.80
CA ASN A 479 12.47 25.57 27.10
C ASN A 479 13.13 26.64 28.02
N ASP A 480 14.45 26.57 28.17
CA ASP A 480 15.25 27.49 28.98
C ASP A 480 15.77 28.72 28.18
N SER A 481 16.85 29.37 28.64
CA SER A 481 17.52 30.46 27.94
C SER A 481 19.03 30.21 27.80
N GLY A 482 19.42 29.54 26.73
CA GLY A 482 20.82 29.28 26.36
C GLY A 482 21.29 27.84 26.59
N ASP A 483 20.40 26.95 27.05
CA ASP A 483 20.53 25.49 27.10
C ASP A 483 21.82 25.02 27.76
N ALA A 484 21.75 25.02 29.09
CA ALA A 484 22.81 24.58 30.00
C ALA A 484 22.31 23.52 31.01
N ASP A 485 21.16 22.90 30.73
CA ASP A 485 20.53 21.91 31.59
C ASP A 485 21.19 20.52 31.49
N THR A 486 20.84 19.63 32.42
CA THR A 486 21.43 18.29 32.53
C THR A 486 20.39 17.24 32.89
N GLY A 487 20.33 16.16 32.12
CA GLY A 487 19.29 15.12 32.23
C GLY A 487 19.30 14.18 31.01
N PRO A 488 18.23 13.39 30.80
CA PRO A 488 17.97 12.72 29.52
C PRO A 488 18.13 13.71 28.35
N ASN A 489 19.03 13.41 27.41
CA ASN A 489 19.39 14.29 26.29
C ASN A 489 19.67 15.77 26.70
N ASN A 490 20.22 15.98 27.90
CA ASN A 490 20.44 17.30 28.50
C ASN A 490 19.19 18.20 28.61
N PHE A 491 17.98 17.64 28.44
CA PHE A 491 16.73 18.38 28.28
C PHE A 491 16.70 19.37 27.11
N GLN A 492 17.47 19.10 26.05
CA GLN A 492 17.56 19.87 24.80
C GLN A 492 16.23 20.58 24.42
N ASN A 493 16.26 21.91 24.39
CA ASN A 493 15.11 22.75 24.04
C ASN A 493 14.51 22.38 22.67
N PHE A 494 13.18 22.51 22.50
CA PHE A 494 12.47 22.26 21.23
C PHE A 494 12.13 23.55 20.44
N PRO A 495 11.84 23.47 19.12
CA PRO A 495 11.47 24.64 18.32
C PRO A 495 10.09 25.20 18.67
N ILE A 496 9.92 26.52 18.62
CA ILE A 496 8.61 27.18 18.80
C ILE A 496 8.08 27.62 17.43
N ILE A 497 7.05 26.92 16.94
CA ILE A 497 6.43 27.22 15.65
C ILE A 497 5.45 28.39 15.81
N THR A 498 5.84 29.57 15.32
CA THR A 498 5.05 30.81 15.43
C THR A 498 4.01 30.94 14.32
N GLY A 499 4.22 30.27 13.18
CA GLY A 499 3.35 30.34 12.02
C GLY A 499 3.45 29.11 11.11
N SER A 500 2.35 28.80 10.46
CA SER A 500 2.20 27.72 9.49
C SER A 500 1.13 28.14 8.49
N PHE A 501 1.43 28.15 7.20
CA PHE A 501 0.51 28.60 6.15
C PHE A 501 0.64 27.69 4.92
N TYR A 502 -0.47 27.10 4.51
CA TYR A 502 -0.53 26.30 3.29
C TYR A 502 -0.93 27.17 2.09
N SER A 503 -0.32 26.92 0.94
CA SER A 503 -0.72 27.49 -0.33
C SER A 503 -0.27 26.59 -1.48
N THR A 504 -1.22 26.17 -2.31
CA THR A 504 -1.00 25.67 -3.68
C THR A 504 0.11 24.61 -3.80
N GLY A 505 0.00 23.51 -3.05
CA GLY A 505 0.95 22.40 -3.04
C GLY A 505 2.15 22.58 -2.10
N THR A 506 2.21 23.71 -1.37
CA THR A 506 3.32 24.07 -0.49
C THR A 506 2.87 24.42 0.92
N LEU A 507 3.70 24.10 1.92
CA LEU A 507 3.50 24.45 3.32
C LEU A 507 4.66 25.31 3.80
N ASN A 508 4.40 26.59 4.11
CA ASN A 508 5.36 27.47 4.75
C ASN A 508 5.25 27.33 6.28
N VAL A 509 6.40 27.20 6.95
CA VAL A 509 6.49 27.12 8.41
C VAL A 509 7.50 28.16 8.91
N THR A 510 7.11 28.92 9.92
CA THR A 510 7.93 29.93 10.57
C THR A 510 8.02 29.69 12.07
N GLY A 511 9.18 29.97 12.66
CA GLY A 511 9.38 29.77 14.09
C GLY A 511 10.63 30.44 14.66
N THR A 512 10.74 30.30 15.97
CA THR A 512 11.86 30.75 16.79
C THR A 512 12.45 29.56 17.53
N PHE A 513 13.74 29.62 17.82
CA PHE A 513 14.44 28.58 18.57
C PHE A 513 15.44 29.26 19.52
N ASN A 514 15.59 28.74 20.73
CA ASN A 514 16.64 29.15 21.65
C ASN A 514 17.31 27.90 22.21
N SER A 515 18.63 27.82 22.12
CA SER A 515 19.44 26.78 22.76
C SER A 515 20.90 27.26 22.83
N THR A 516 21.89 26.38 22.99
CA THR A 516 23.31 26.72 23.21
C THR A 516 23.82 27.76 22.20
N PRO A 517 24.45 28.87 22.62
CA PRO A 517 24.89 29.94 21.72
C PRO A 517 25.88 29.51 20.62
N SER A 518 25.83 30.19 19.47
CA SER A 518 26.73 30.00 18.31
C SER A 518 26.85 28.54 17.80
N THR A 519 25.84 27.71 18.07
CA THR A 519 25.81 26.27 17.80
C THR A 519 24.80 25.97 16.70
N SER A 520 25.03 24.93 15.90
CA SER A 520 24.12 24.55 14.81
C SER A 520 23.33 23.29 15.14
N PHE A 521 22.02 23.35 14.92
CA PHE A 521 21.06 22.30 15.28
C PHE A 521 20.29 21.86 14.04
N ALA A 522 19.96 20.58 13.97
CA ALA A 522 19.08 20.02 12.95
C ALA A 522 17.66 19.94 13.51
N LEU A 523 16.73 20.70 12.93
CA LEU A 523 15.32 20.68 13.33
C LEU A 523 14.52 19.81 12.36
N ASP A 524 13.84 18.79 12.85
CA ASP A 524 13.01 17.91 12.04
C ASP A 524 11.56 18.37 12.14
N LEU A 525 10.93 18.64 11.00
CA LEU A 525 9.56 19.11 10.97
C LEU A 525 8.63 18.00 10.47
N PHE A 526 7.47 17.90 11.11
CA PHE A 526 6.49 16.86 10.85
C PHE A 526 5.08 17.43 10.70
N VAL A 527 4.19 16.64 10.11
CA VAL A 527 2.76 16.95 10.00
C VAL A 527 1.88 15.73 10.30
N ASP A 528 0.83 15.94 11.07
CA ASP A 528 -0.25 14.98 11.32
C ASP A 528 -1.63 15.68 11.17
N SER A 529 -2.61 14.94 10.67
CA SER A 529 -4.04 15.25 10.74
C SER A 529 -4.57 15.57 12.15
N VAL A 530 -3.95 15.04 13.20
CA VAL A 530 -4.40 15.12 14.59
C VAL A 530 -3.27 15.66 15.47
N CYS A 531 -3.59 16.57 16.40
CA CYS A 531 -2.68 16.94 17.49
C CYS A 531 -2.82 15.94 18.64
N ASP A 532 -1.71 15.58 19.27
CA ASP A 532 -1.72 14.73 20.46
C ASP A 532 -2.51 15.35 21.63
N ALA A 533 -3.01 14.49 22.52
CA ALA A 533 -3.76 14.85 23.72
C ALA A 533 -2.97 15.72 24.72
N SER A 534 -1.63 15.64 24.74
CA SER A 534 -0.78 16.53 25.54
C SER A 534 -0.76 17.98 25.02
N GLY A 535 -1.08 18.19 23.74
CA GLY A 535 -0.87 19.46 23.03
C GLY A 535 0.53 19.63 22.42
N ASN A 536 1.48 18.74 22.74
CA ASN A 536 2.80 18.64 22.11
C ASN A 536 2.79 17.42 21.18
N GLY A 537 2.48 17.67 19.91
CA GLY A 537 2.06 16.63 18.98
C GLY A 537 3.20 15.73 18.50
N GLU A 538 2.86 14.48 18.22
CA GLU A 538 3.75 13.53 17.57
C GLU A 538 4.05 13.92 16.10
N GLY A 539 4.77 13.07 15.36
CA GLY A 539 5.28 13.35 14.01
C GLY A 539 5.03 12.25 12.98
N ARG A 540 3.79 12.10 12.50
CA ARG A 540 3.41 11.02 11.55
C ARG A 540 4.12 11.06 10.20
N THR A 541 4.34 12.26 9.67
CA THR A 541 4.83 12.49 8.30
C THR A 541 5.96 13.50 8.34
N ASN A 542 7.18 13.13 7.95
CA ASN A 542 8.31 14.07 7.92
C ASN A 542 8.13 15.05 6.74
N LEU A 543 8.07 16.35 7.03
CA LEU A 543 8.11 17.43 6.03
C LEU A 543 9.54 17.66 5.53
N GLY A 544 10.53 17.46 6.41
CA GLY A 544 11.94 17.59 6.11
C GLY A 544 12.78 17.95 7.34
N VAL A 545 14.01 18.36 7.08
CA VAL A 545 14.98 18.80 8.11
C VAL A 545 15.49 20.18 7.73
N ILE A 546 15.63 21.07 8.71
CA ILE A 546 16.17 22.42 8.52
C ILE A 546 17.31 22.63 9.51
N ASN A 547 18.47 23.05 9.01
CA ASN A 547 19.59 23.40 9.89
C ASN A 547 19.47 24.87 10.29
N VAL A 548 19.55 25.14 11.58
CA VAL A 548 19.61 26.49 12.16
C VAL A 548 20.95 26.68 12.87
N THR A 549 21.37 27.93 13.04
CA THR A 549 22.51 28.29 13.89
C THR A 549 22.06 29.39 14.83
N THR A 550 22.33 29.22 16.12
CA THR A 550 21.99 30.19 17.16
C THR A 550 22.96 31.37 17.15
N ASP A 551 22.50 32.54 17.58
CA ASP A 551 23.34 33.73 17.73
C ASP A 551 24.20 33.66 19.00
N GLY A 552 24.93 34.75 19.30
CA GLY A 552 25.74 34.87 20.53
C GLY A 552 24.92 34.90 21.83
N ASN A 553 23.59 34.93 21.75
CA ASN A 553 22.65 34.92 22.86
C ASN A 553 21.77 33.64 22.86
N GLY A 554 22.08 32.64 22.03
CA GLY A 554 21.34 31.39 21.92
C GLY A 554 20.15 31.40 20.95
N ASN A 555 19.84 32.51 20.28
CA ASN A 555 18.60 32.67 19.52
C ASN A 555 18.76 32.36 18.03
N ALA A 556 17.78 31.69 17.44
CA ALA A 556 17.62 31.51 16.00
C ALA A 556 16.16 31.78 15.57
N THR A 557 15.99 32.10 14.29
CA THR A 557 14.67 32.19 13.63
C THR A 557 14.70 31.38 12.34
N PHE A 558 13.56 30.81 11.96
CA PHE A 558 13.44 30.07 10.70
C PHE A 558 12.14 30.42 9.96
N ASN A 559 12.25 30.38 8.63
CA ASN A 559 11.15 30.48 7.68
C ASN A 559 11.50 29.56 6.51
N ARG A 560 10.73 28.50 6.30
CA ARG A 560 10.99 27.46 5.30
C ARG A 560 9.68 26.99 4.67
N THR A 561 9.71 26.82 3.35
CA THR A 561 8.59 26.29 2.57
C THR A 561 8.93 24.89 2.10
N PHE A 562 8.05 23.95 2.41
CA PHE A 562 8.14 22.55 2.00
C PHE A 562 7.20 22.32 0.81
N LEU A 563 7.68 21.58 -0.20
CA LEU A 563 6.81 21.08 -1.26
C LEU A 563 6.12 19.82 -0.72
N THR A 564 4.80 19.85 -0.56
CA THR A 564 4.03 18.76 0.05
C THR A 564 3.18 18.01 -0.94
N GLY A 565 2.77 18.64 -2.05
CA GLY A 565 1.97 18.04 -3.13
C GLY A 565 0.51 17.75 -2.76
N VAL A 566 0.26 17.35 -1.51
CA VAL A 566 -1.06 17.22 -0.89
C VAL A 566 -1.40 18.44 -0.03
N ASN A 567 -2.67 18.55 0.33
CA ASN A 567 -3.18 19.62 1.17
C ASN A 567 -3.05 19.32 2.67
N HIS A 568 -2.61 20.32 3.44
CA HIS A 568 -2.44 20.22 4.90
C HIS A 568 -3.24 21.26 5.69
N GLU A 569 -4.21 21.96 5.08
CA GLU A 569 -5.11 22.82 5.86
C GLU A 569 -5.92 22.00 6.87
N GLY A 570 -5.92 22.47 8.13
CA GLY A 570 -6.54 21.76 9.24
C GLY A 570 -5.63 20.79 9.99
N PHE A 571 -4.52 20.36 9.38
CA PHE A 571 -3.49 19.51 10.01
C PHE A 571 -2.69 20.32 11.05
N TYR A 572 -1.80 19.64 11.77
CA TYR A 572 -0.92 20.21 12.79
C TYR A 572 0.54 19.96 12.42
N VAL A 573 1.36 20.99 12.52
CA VAL A 573 2.82 20.95 12.33
C VAL A 573 3.50 20.87 13.69
N THR A 574 4.48 20.00 13.81
CA THR A 574 5.31 19.76 15.01
C THR A 574 6.78 19.70 14.62
N ALA A 575 7.69 19.87 15.58
CA ALA A 575 9.12 19.80 15.33
C ALA A 575 9.91 19.30 16.55
N THR A 576 11.05 18.65 16.29
CA THR A 576 12.10 18.39 17.29
C THR A 576 13.38 19.16 16.92
N ALA A 577 14.31 19.30 17.87
CA ALA A 577 15.66 19.81 17.65
C ALA A 577 16.69 18.75 18.04
N THR A 578 17.72 18.56 17.23
CA THR A 578 18.91 17.76 17.57
C THR A 578 20.18 18.61 17.54
N ASP A 579 21.01 18.50 18.58
CA ASP A 579 22.31 19.18 18.71
C ASP A 579 23.47 18.42 18.00
N PRO A 580 24.70 19.00 17.95
CA PRO A 580 25.86 18.32 17.38
C PRO A 580 26.38 17.10 18.17
N ALA A 581 25.95 16.91 19.42
CA ALA A 581 26.30 15.75 20.25
C ALA A 581 25.27 14.61 20.13
N GLY A 582 24.17 14.82 19.41
CA GLY A 582 23.09 13.85 19.20
C GLY A 582 21.88 14.04 20.09
N ASN A 583 21.96 14.88 21.14
CA ASN A 583 20.83 15.16 22.05
C ASN A 583 19.63 15.64 21.24
N THR A 584 18.49 14.98 21.37
CA THR A 584 17.25 15.36 20.68
C THR A 584 16.14 15.68 21.65
N SER A 585 15.46 16.80 21.40
CA SER A 585 14.33 17.31 22.17
C SER A 585 13.09 16.41 22.08
N GLU A 586 12.14 16.67 22.98
CA GLU A 586 10.74 16.30 22.80
C GLU A 586 10.11 17.07 21.61
N PHE A 587 8.88 16.73 21.25
CA PHE A 587 8.15 17.47 20.22
C PHE A 587 7.66 18.84 20.71
N SER A 588 7.71 19.83 19.82
CA SER A 588 7.09 21.14 20.01
C SER A 588 5.58 21.08 20.20
N GLN A 589 5.01 22.12 20.81
CA GLN A 589 3.56 22.35 20.80
C GLN A 589 2.99 22.29 19.36
N CYS A 590 1.84 21.65 19.19
CA CYS A 590 1.13 21.54 17.90
C CYS A 590 0.80 22.91 17.30
N ARG A 591 1.29 23.23 16.10
CA ARG A 591 0.81 24.39 15.34
C ARG A 591 -0.21 23.97 14.28
N ARG A 592 -1.48 24.28 14.51
CA ARG A 592 -2.54 24.03 13.52
C ARG A 592 -2.36 24.92 12.29
N VAL A 593 -2.35 24.30 11.11
CA VAL A 593 -2.42 24.98 9.81
C VAL A 593 -3.81 25.61 9.68
N PRO A 594 -3.92 26.95 9.52
CA PRO A 594 -5.20 27.61 9.33
C PRO A 594 -5.87 27.14 8.03
N CYS A 595 -7.20 27.04 8.05
CA CYS A 595 -7.98 26.73 6.85
C CYS A 595 -8.38 28.03 6.17
N SER A 596 -8.33 28.06 4.84
CA SER A 596 -8.92 29.13 4.04
C SER A 596 -10.39 28.79 3.79
N TYR A 597 -11.26 29.73 4.17
CA TYR A 597 -12.71 29.66 3.93
C TYR A 597 -13.10 30.72 2.91
N SER A 598 -14.04 30.39 2.02
CA SER A 598 -14.71 31.32 1.11
C SER A 598 -16.18 30.94 0.99
N ILE A 599 -17.05 31.91 0.71
CA ILE A 599 -18.50 31.71 0.60
C ILE A 599 -19.03 32.36 -0.67
N SER A 600 -20.02 31.72 -1.31
CA SER A 600 -20.70 32.28 -2.48
C SER A 600 -22.19 31.92 -2.49
N PRO A 601 -23.10 32.89 -2.70
CA PRO A 601 -22.85 34.32 -2.78
C PRO A 601 -22.54 34.92 -1.39
N ALA A 602 -21.84 36.05 -1.35
CA ALA A 602 -21.57 36.78 -0.09
C ALA A 602 -22.81 37.50 0.47
N SER A 603 -23.88 37.65 -0.31
CA SER A 603 -25.16 38.21 0.13
C SER A 603 -26.33 37.69 -0.72
N GLN A 604 -27.54 37.77 -0.16
CA GLN A 604 -28.80 37.47 -0.87
C GLN A 604 -29.91 38.42 -0.38
N SER A 605 -30.86 38.73 -1.26
CA SER A 605 -31.99 39.63 -0.98
C SER A 605 -33.33 38.92 -1.15
N PHE A 606 -34.27 39.23 -0.26
CA PHE A 606 -35.60 38.63 -0.21
C PHE A 606 -36.70 39.70 -0.22
N SER A 607 -37.88 39.35 -0.75
CA SER A 607 -39.06 40.19 -0.67
C SER A 607 -39.68 40.18 0.74
N GLY A 608 -40.71 41.01 0.97
CA GLY A 608 -41.50 40.98 2.20
C GLY A 608 -42.16 39.63 2.49
N ALA A 609 -42.27 38.71 1.51
CA ALA A 609 -42.77 37.35 1.74
C ALA A 609 -41.74 36.43 2.43
N GLY A 610 -40.44 36.71 2.30
CA GLY A 610 -39.38 35.79 2.69
C GLY A 610 -39.14 34.69 1.64
N GLY A 611 -38.66 33.54 2.06
CA GLY A 611 -38.35 32.39 1.19
C GLY A 611 -37.11 31.63 1.62
N SER A 612 -36.76 30.56 0.90
CA SER A 612 -35.56 29.77 1.16
C SER A 612 -34.37 30.24 0.33
N GLY A 613 -33.15 30.02 0.83
CA GLY A 613 -31.89 30.34 0.15
C GLY A 613 -30.78 29.38 0.56
N SER A 614 -29.64 29.49 -0.10
CA SER A 614 -28.47 28.65 0.16
C SER A 614 -27.18 29.42 -0.13
N VAL A 615 -26.19 29.25 0.73
CA VAL A 615 -24.82 29.74 0.49
C VAL A 615 -23.86 28.57 0.44
N ALA A 616 -23.07 28.49 -0.63
CA ALA A 616 -21.98 27.53 -0.75
C ALA A 616 -20.81 27.98 0.12
N LEU A 617 -20.23 27.05 0.86
CA LEU A 617 -18.99 27.20 1.61
C LEU A 617 -17.92 26.36 0.92
N THR A 618 -16.91 27.03 0.37
CA THR A 618 -15.72 26.39 -0.19
C THR A 618 -14.55 26.57 0.77
N ILE A 619 -14.00 25.44 1.22
CA ILE A 619 -12.86 25.34 2.12
C ILE A 619 -11.75 24.64 1.36
N SER A 620 -10.54 25.18 1.42
CA SER A 620 -9.38 24.57 0.77
C SER A 620 -8.83 23.33 1.51
N GLY A 621 -9.51 22.79 2.52
CA GLY A 621 -9.11 21.55 3.22
C GLY A 621 -10.21 20.95 4.10
N ASN A 622 -9.88 19.82 4.74
CA ASN A 622 -10.80 19.00 5.55
C ASN A 622 -11.03 19.59 6.94
N CYS A 623 -11.59 20.79 7.01
CA CYS A 623 -11.83 21.51 8.26
C CYS A 623 -13.30 21.51 8.66
N ASP A 624 -13.55 21.30 9.95
CA ASP A 624 -14.87 21.43 10.54
C ASP A 624 -15.34 22.89 10.58
N TRP A 625 -16.65 23.08 10.39
CA TRP A 625 -17.29 24.38 10.39
C TRP A 625 -18.70 24.30 10.97
N MET A 626 -19.19 25.45 11.44
CA MET A 626 -20.54 25.64 11.95
C MET A 626 -21.06 27.00 11.49
N ALA A 627 -22.31 27.05 11.04
CA ALA A 627 -22.97 28.24 10.53
C ALA A 627 -23.95 28.80 11.58
N VAL A 628 -23.83 30.10 11.87
CA VAL A 628 -24.60 30.77 12.93
C VAL A 628 -25.43 31.93 12.35
N PRO A 629 -26.78 31.87 12.39
CA PRO A 629 -27.63 32.97 11.96
C PRO A 629 -27.71 34.08 13.02
N SER A 630 -27.71 35.34 12.58
CA SER A 630 -27.69 36.51 13.48
C SER A 630 -29.07 36.95 14.00
N ALA A 631 -30.16 36.38 13.50
CA ALA A 631 -31.52 36.80 13.81
C ALA A 631 -32.52 35.64 13.66
N SER A 632 -33.51 35.58 14.56
CA SER A 632 -34.49 34.48 14.65
C SER A 632 -35.47 34.35 13.48
N TRP A 633 -35.50 35.33 12.56
CA TRP A 633 -36.24 35.23 11.30
C TRP A 633 -35.43 34.58 10.17
N ILE A 634 -34.16 34.24 10.42
CA ILE A 634 -33.31 33.39 9.58
C ILE A 634 -33.17 32.05 10.31
N SER A 635 -33.50 30.96 9.62
CA SER A 635 -33.47 29.60 10.18
C SER A 635 -32.67 28.68 9.26
N ILE A 636 -31.65 27.98 9.77
CA ILE A 636 -30.90 27.01 8.96
C ILE A 636 -31.75 25.74 8.82
N THR A 637 -31.91 25.28 7.58
CA THR A 637 -32.73 24.12 7.20
C THR A 637 -31.91 22.91 6.74
N GLY A 638 -30.64 23.12 6.38
CA GLY A 638 -29.69 22.06 6.03
C GLY A 638 -28.25 22.57 6.09
N GLY A 639 -27.29 21.69 6.39
CA GLY A 639 -25.87 22.07 6.48
C GLY A 639 -25.58 23.13 7.53
N GLY A 640 -26.03 22.94 8.77
CA GLY A 640 -25.69 23.83 9.90
C GLY A 640 -24.26 23.64 10.44
N SER A 641 -23.67 22.48 10.19
CA SER A 641 -22.27 22.16 10.43
C SER A 641 -21.82 21.04 9.49
N GLY A 642 -20.52 20.91 9.27
CA GLY A 642 -19.92 19.89 8.41
C GLY A 642 -18.40 19.95 8.43
N THR A 643 -17.77 19.17 7.55
CA THR A 643 -16.31 19.10 7.37
C THR A 643 -15.99 19.26 5.89
N GLY A 644 -15.07 20.16 5.52
CA GLY A 644 -14.77 20.45 4.12
C GLY A 644 -15.89 21.21 3.39
N ASN A 645 -15.93 21.12 2.05
CA ASN A 645 -16.90 21.83 1.22
C ASN A 645 -18.37 21.45 1.55
N GLY A 646 -19.28 22.42 1.45
CA GLY A 646 -20.71 22.14 1.65
C GLY A 646 -21.63 23.32 1.35
N TYR A 647 -22.93 23.12 1.53
CA TYR A 647 -23.96 24.14 1.34
C TYR A 647 -24.74 24.35 2.63
N ILE A 648 -24.89 25.62 3.04
CA ILE A 648 -25.73 26.02 4.16
C ILE A 648 -27.08 26.46 3.57
N SER A 649 -28.09 25.61 3.70
CA SER A 649 -29.47 25.91 3.31
C SER A 649 -30.21 26.56 4.47
N TYR A 650 -31.00 27.58 4.17
CA TYR A 650 -31.73 28.34 5.19
C TYR A 650 -33.07 28.87 4.66
N ASN A 651 -33.94 29.28 5.59
CA ASN A 651 -35.22 29.89 5.31
C ASN A 651 -35.41 31.21 6.06
N VAL A 652 -35.87 32.22 5.32
CA VAL A 652 -36.15 33.59 5.73
C VAL A 652 -37.66 33.74 5.92
N ALA A 653 -38.10 34.06 7.14
CA ALA A 653 -39.51 34.29 7.44
C ALA A 653 -40.03 35.60 6.80
N ALA A 654 -41.35 35.72 6.62
CA ALA A 654 -41.98 36.94 6.10
C ALA A 654 -41.67 38.20 6.94
N ASN A 655 -41.67 39.36 6.28
CA ASN A 655 -41.46 40.67 6.87
C ASN A 655 -42.68 41.58 6.63
N THR A 656 -43.47 41.77 7.68
CA THR A 656 -44.66 42.63 7.68
C THR A 656 -44.37 44.08 8.10
N GLY A 657 -43.09 44.46 8.23
CA GLY A 657 -42.65 45.79 8.67
C GLY A 657 -41.72 46.49 7.69
N ALA A 658 -40.92 47.42 8.22
CA ALA A 658 -39.84 48.08 7.48
C ALA A 658 -38.75 47.07 7.02
N ALA A 659 -37.96 47.43 6.02
CA ALA A 659 -36.88 46.58 5.52
C ALA A 659 -35.86 46.24 6.63
N ARG A 660 -35.34 45.01 6.61
CA ARG A 660 -34.47 44.46 7.67
C ARG A 660 -33.29 43.69 7.09
N THR A 661 -32.23 43.54 7.89
CA THR A 661 -31.00 42.82 7.52
C THR A 661 -30.54 41.90 8.65
N GLY A 662 -29.89 40.80 8.27
CA GLY A 662 -29.27 39.83 9.17
C GLY A 662 -28.17 39.07 8.43
N THR A 663 -27.47 38.17 9.11
CA THR A 663 -26.36 37.42 8.50
C THR A 663 -26.37 35.95 8.89
N ILE A 664 -25.63 35.15 8.13
CA ILE A 664 -25.15 33.83 8.55
C ILE A 664 -23.63 33.89 8.55
N THR A 665 -23.01 33.56 9.68
CA THR A 665 -21.55 33.59 9.85
C THR A 665 -21.00 32.17 9.93
N VAL A 666 -19.96 31.87 9.14
CA VAL A 666 -19.31 30.55 9.06
C VAL A 666 -17.83 30.72 8.68
N GLY A 667 -16.91 30.01 9.35
CA GLY A 667 -15.47 30.08 9.01
C GLY A 667 -14.86 31.50 9.05
N GLY A 668 -15.42 32.41 9.84
CA GLY A 668 -15.04 33.83 9.84
C GLY A 668 -15.51 34.64 8.62
N ARG A 669 -16.33 34.06 7.75
CA ARG A 669 -17.00 34.73 6.62
C ARG A 669 -18.48 35.00 6.94
N THR A 670 -19.04 36.01 6.29
CA THR A 670 -20.38 36.53 6.59
C THR A 670 -21.23 36.58 5.33
N HIS A 671 -22.24 35.71 5.24
CA HIS A 671 -23.29 35.80 4.24
C HIS A 671 -24.35 36.81 4.71
N THR A 672 -24.62 37.87 3.94
CA THR A 672 -25.55 38.95 4.34
C THR A 672 -26.92 38.81 3.69
N ILE A 673 -27.96 38.69 4.51
CA ILE A 673 -29.36 38.57 4.08
C ILE A 673 -30.05 39.91 4.27
N SER A 674 -30.59 40.48 3.19
CA SER A 674 -31.48 41.65 3.25
C SER A 674 -32.92 41.29 2.88
N GLN A 675 -33.89 41.97 3.49
CA GLN A 675 -35.31 41.71 3.26
C GLN A 675 -36.12 43.01 3.16
N ALA A 676 -36.89 43.15 2.09
CA ALA A 676 -37.66 44.34 1.78
C ALA A 676 -38.88 44.56 2.70
N ALA A 677 -39.47 45.76 2.63
CA ALA A 677 -40.76 46.09 3.22
C ALA A 677 -41.93 45.69 2.28
N ALA A 678 -43.16 45.67 2.81
CA ALA A 678 -44.35 45.32 2.04
C ALA A 678 -44.88 46.49 1.19
N CYS A 679 -45.03 46.26 -0.12
CA CYS A 679 -45.79 47.07 -1.09
C CYS A 679 -46.48 46.07 -2.06
N SER A 680 -47.63 46.43 -2.63
CA SER A 680 -48.33 45.55 -3.58
C SER A 680 -48.01 45.92 -5.03
N TYR A 681 -47.63 44.91 -5.81
CA TYR A 681 -47.25 45.02 -7.22
C TYR A 681 -47.77 43.80 -7.96
N MET A 682 -48.37 44.01 -9.14
CA MET A 682 -48.90 42.94 -9.98
C MET A 682 -48.50 43.19 -11.44
N LEU A 683 -47.84 42.21 -12.05
CA LEU A 683 -47.55 42.24 -13.48
C LEU A 683 -48.74 41.67 -14.26
N SER A 684 -49.02 42.24 -15.42
CA SER A 684 -50.12 41.78 -16.30
C SER A 684 -49.96 40.35 -16.81
N HIS A 685 -48.74 39.83 -16.85
CA HIS A 685 -48.38 38.40 -16.92
C HIS A 685 -47.01 38.21 -16.26
N ALA A 686 -46.65 36.97 -15.92
CA ALA A 686 -45.41 36.66 -15.19
C ALA A 686 -44.27 36.12 -16.08
N SER A 687 -44.53 35.86 -17.36
CA SER A 687 -43.53 35.31 -18.28
C SER A 687 -43.79 35.65 -19.76
N ALA A 688 -42.76 35.43 -20.57
CA ALA A 688 -42.82 35.38 -22.03
C ALA A 688 -41.85 34.30 -22.56
N GLY A 689 -42.09 33.82 -23.78
CA GLY A 689 -41.29 32.78 -24.44
C GLY A 689 -40.93 33.18 -25.86
N TYR A 690 -39.65 33.04 -26.24
CA TYR A 690 -39.14 33.42 -27.56
C TYR A 690 -38.41 32.26 -28.22
N SER A 691 -38.39 32.26 -29.56
CA SER A 691 -37.53 31.37 -30.34
C SER A 691 -36.04 31.70 -30.16
N ALA A 692 -35.16 30.83 -30.64
CA ALA A 692 -33.72 31.10 -30.70
C ALA A 692 -33.40 32.47 -31.34
N ASN A 693 -34.16 32.94 -32.33
CA ASN A 693 -33.94 34.24 -32.97
C ASN A 693 -34.23 35.46 -32.07
N GLY A 694 -34.84 35.28 -30.89
CA GLY A 694 -35.11 36.36 -29.93
C GLY A 694 -36.26 37.28 -30.34
N THR A 695 -36.20 38.54 -29.91
CA THR A 695 -37.13 39.62 -30.34
C THR A 695 -36.48 41.00 -30.23
N ASN A 696 -36.82 41.90 -31.16
CA ASN A 696 -36.34 43.29 -31.14
C ASN A 696 -37.20 44.22 -30.26
N ALA A 697 -38.42 43.82 -29.89
CA ALA A 697 -39.29 44.56 -28.96
C ALA A 697 -40.40 43.66 -28.37
N ASP A 698 -40.56 43.68 -27.05
CA ASP A 698 -41.73 43.16 -26.32
C ASP A 698 -41.80 43.83 -24.91
N GLY A 699 -42.82 43.54 -24.08
CA GLY A 699 -42.92 44.15 -22.74
C GLY A 699 -44.08 43.67 -21.86
N VAL A 700 -44.20 44.25 -20.66
CA VAL A 700 -45.26 43.93 -19.67
C VAL A 700 -45.73 45.19 -18.93
N SER A 701 -47.03 45.30 -18.68
CA SER A 701 -47.58 46.35 -17.81
C SER A 701 -47.49 45.99 -16.33
N VAL A 702 -47.13 46.99 -15.52
CA VAL A 702 -47.00 46.98 -14.06
C VAL A 702 -48.22 47.68 -13.45
N MET A 703 -48.90 47.00 -12.52
CA MET A 703 -49.91 47.59 -11.65
C MET A 703 -49.32 47.75 -10.25
N ALA A 704 -49.50 48.92 -9.64
CA ALA A 704 -48.95 49.26 -8.33
C ALA A 704 -49.84 50.26 -7.59
N ASP A 705 -49.86 50.20 -6.26
CA ASP A 705 -50.58 51.18 -5.45
C ASP A 705 -50.07 52.61 -5.68
N GLY A 706 -50.96 53.59 -5.53
CA GLY A 706 -50.71 54.98 -5.88
C GLY A 706 -49.52 55.59 -5.13
N GLY A 707 -48.42 55.83 -5.85
CA GLY A 707 -47.18 56.40 -5.29
C GLY A 707 -46.10 55.37 -4.94
N CYS A 708 -46.39 54.05 -4.99
CA CYS A 708 -45.36 53.03 -4.81
C CYS A 708 -44.32 53.09 -5.94
N PRO A 709 -43.03 53.36 -5.64
CA PRO A 709 -41.98 53.47 -6.65
C PRO A 709 -41.44 52.10 -7.01
N TRP A 710 -41.16 51.89 -8.30
CA TRP A 710 -40.59 50.63 -8.81
C TRP A 710 -39.47 50.89 -9.80
N SER A 711 -38.57 49.92 -9.90
CA SER A 711 -37.53 49.81 -10.92
C SER A 711 -37.72 48.53 -11.72
N ALA A 712 -37.15 48.49 -12.91
CA ALA A 712 -37.02 47.31 -13.74
C ALA A 712 -35.55 47.11 -14.11
N THR A 713 -35.03 45.90 -13.87
CA THR A 713 -33.64 45.53 -14.18
C THR A 713 -33.59 44.13 -14.79
N SER A 714 -32.77 43.95 -15.83
CA SER A 714 -32.45 42.61 -16.34
C SER A 714 -31.38 41.96 -15.45
N SER A 715 -31.49 40.65 -15.23
CA SER A 715 -30.45 39.84 -14.59
C SER A 715 -29.36 39.38 -15.57
N VAL A 716 -29.55 39.57 -16.87
CA VAL A 716 -28.69 39.01 -17.94
C VAL A 716 -28.45 40.01 -19.08
N ASN A 717 -27.28 39.96 -19.70
CA ASN A 717 -26.87 40.85 -20.79
C ASN A 717 -27.64 40.64 -22.10
N TRP A 718 -28.15 39.43 -22.35
CA TRP A 718 -28.91 39.10 -23.57
C TRP A 718 -30.39 39.54 -23.53
N ILE A 719 -30.87 40.08 -22.41
CA ILE A 719 -32.15 40.80 -22.31
C ILE A 719 -31.84 42.27 -22.01
N THR A 720 -32.15 43.17 -22.95
CA THR A 720 -31.92 44.61 -22.79
C THR A 720 -33.24 45.34 -22.61
N ILE A 721 -33.44 46.01 -21.47
CA ILE A 721 -34.59 46.90 -21.23
C ILE A 721 -34.46 48.12 -22.15
N THR A 722 -35.44 48.32 -23.02
CA THR A 722 -35.46 49.38 -24.04
C THR A 722 -36.25 50.61 -23.57
N SER A 723 -37.21 50.44 -22.65
CA SER A 723 -37.85 51.56 -21.93
C SER A 723 -38.51 51.09 -20.62
N GLY A 724 -38.84 52.02 -19.72
CA GLY A 724 -39.52 51.71 -18.47
C GLY A 724 -38.62 51.11 -17.38
N SER A 725 -37.35 51.52 -17.29
CA SER A 725 -36.43 51.09 -16.23
C SER A 725 -36.82 51.54 -14.81
N SER A 726 -37.75 52.50 -14.67
CA SER A 726 -38.35 52.88 -13.39
C SER A 726 -39.66 53.66 -13.57
N GLY A 727 -40.48 53.70 -12.52
CA GLY A 727 -41.74 54.43 -12.46
C GLY A 727 -42.35 54.48 -11.05
N SER A 728 -43.59 54.93 -10.95
CA SER A 728 -44.37 54.96 -9.70
C SER A 728 -45.86 54.89 -10.00
N GLY A 729 -46.62 54.10 -9.23
CA GLY A 729 -47.98 53.70 -9.62
C GLY A 729 -47.96 52.79 -10.86
N ASN A 730 -49.03 52.78 -11.66
CA ASN A 730 -49.09 51.92 -12.85
C ASN A 730 -48.14 52.38 -13.97
N GLY A 731 -47.62 51.44 -14.77
CA GLY A 731 -46.81 51.74 -15.96
C GLY A 731 -46.50 50.49 -16.81
N THR A 732 -45.44 50.54 -17.62
CA THR A 732 -45.04 49.47 -18.53
C THR A 732 -43.51 49.41 -18.66
N VAL A 733 -42.96 48.20 -18.78
CA VAL A 733 -41.55 47.92 -19.06
C VAL A 733 -41.45 47.29 -20.45
N MET A 734 -40.49 47.73 -21.27
CA MET A 734 -40.21 47.17 -22.60
C MET A 734 -38.77 46.64 -22.67
N TRP A 735 -38.53 45.61 -23.45
CA TRP A 735 -37.22 44.99 -23.66
C TRP A 735 -37.03 44.47 -25.10
N SER A 736 -35.81 44.05 -25.37
CA SER A 736 -35.39 43.23 -26.50
C SER A 736 -34.61 42.02 -25.99
N VAL A 737 -34.62 40.93 -26.74
CA VAL A 737 -34.00 39.64 -26.42
C VAL A 737 -33.09 39.26 -27.58
N ALA A 738 -31.78 39.21 -27.34
CA ALA A 738 -30.79 38.87 -28.35
C ALA A 738 -30.91 37.38 -28.77
N PRO A 739 -30.47 36.99 -29.99
CA PRO A 739 -30.49 35.59 -30.41
C PRO A 739 -29.73 34.64 -29.47
N ASN A 740 -30.16 33.39 -29.42
CA ASN A 740 -29.56 32.28 -28.68
C ASN A 740 -28.93 31.29 -29.66
N SER A 741 -27.68 30.93 -29.39
CA SER A 741 -26.86 30.03 -30.21
C SER A 741 -26.35 28.82 -29.40
N CYS A 742 -27.00 28.54 -28.27
CA CYS A 742 -26.69 27.45 -27.34
C CYS A 742 -27.99 26.76 -26.88
N GLY A 743 -27.89 25.89 -25.87
CA GLY A 743 -29.02 25.29 -25.15
C GLY A 743 -30.08 26.28 -24.62
N ALA A 744 -31.22 25.75 -24.18
CA ALA A 744 -32.40 26.55 -23.87
C ALA A 744 -32.20 27.37 -22.59
N ARG A 745 -32.24 28.71 -22.71
CA ARG A 745 -31.83 29.63 -21.65
C ARG A 745 -32.99 30.41 -21.04
N GLN A 746 -32.90 30.66 -19.73
CA GLN A 746 -33.86 31.46 -18.97
C GLN A 746 -33.17 32.70 -18.40
N GLY A 747 -33.86 33.83 -18.45
CA GLY A 747 -33.38 35.12 -17.93
C GLY A 747 -34.52 35.87 -17.27
N PHE A 748 -34.20 36.72 -16.29
CA PHE A 748 -35.20 37.37 -15.45
C PHE A 748 -35.16 38.88 -15.63
N VAL A 749 -36.34 39.49 -15.78
CA VAL A 749 -36.51 40.93 -15.59
C VAL A 749 -37.17 41.13 -14.23
N ASN A 750 -36.42 41.68 -13.28
CA ASN A 750 -36.92 42.01 -11.96
C ASN A 750 -37.61 43.37 -12.02
N ILE A 751 -38.93 43.39 -11.83
CA ILE A 751 -39.79 44.56 -11.98
C ILE A 751 -40.58 44.77 -10.70
N ALA A 752 -40.36 45.89 -10.00
CA ALA A 752 -40.96 46.18 -8.70
C ALA A 752 -40.71 45.11 -7.59
N GLY A 753 -39.69 44.25 -7.79
CA GLY A 753 -39.44 43.08 -6.92
C GLY A 753 -40.28 41.84 -7.26
N GLN A 754 -41.09 41.90 -8.33
CA GLN A 754 -41.66 40.72 -8.99
C GLN A 754 -40.71 40.20 -10.06
N THR A 755 -40.58 38.89 -10.19
CA THR A 755 -39.72 38.24 -11.19
C THR A 755 -40.52 37.95 -12.46
N PHE A 756 -40.25 38.67 -13.55
CA PHE A 756 -40.77 38.34 -14.86
C PHE A 756 -39.81 37.36 -15.56
N THR A 757 -40.31 36.20 -15.97
CA THR A 757 -39.49 35.10 -16.49
C THR A 757 -39.50 35.09 -18.01
N ILE A 758 -38.34 35.35 -18.62
CA ILE A 758 -38.14 35.19 -20.06
C ILE A 758 -37.48 33.84 -20.32
N THR A 759 -38.16 33.02 -21.10
CA THR A 759 -37.59 31.79 -21.66
C THR A 759 -37.22 32.03 -23.11
N GLN A 760 -36.05 31.54 -23.52
CA GLN A 760 -35.63 31.54 -24.90
C GLN A 760 -35.23 30.13 -25.29
N ALA A 761 -35.88 29.59 -26.32
CA ALA A 761 -35.55 28.27 -26.84
C ALA A 761 -34.07 28.18 -27.26
N SER A 762 -33.52 26.98 -27.22
CA SER A 762 -32.30 26.67 -27.97
C SER A 762 -32.55 26.82 -29.46
N ILE A 763 -31.47 26.86 -30.25
CA ILE A 763 -31.56 26.25 -31.58
C ILE A 763 -31.92 24.77 -31.37
N THR A 764 -32.87 24.25 -32.15
CA THR A 764 -33.25 22.83 -32.09
C THR A 764 -32.30 22.04 -32.99
N THR A 765 -31.03 22.02 -32.60
CA THR A 765 -29.98 21.24 -33.26
C THR A 765 -30.20 19.76 -33.02
N ARG A 766 -29.72 18.99 -34.00
CA ARG A 766 -29.42 17.56 -33.85
C ARG A 766 -28.32 17.38 -32.79
N ARG A 767 -28.28 16.24 -32.11
CA ARG A 767 -27.18 15.92 -31.17
C ARG A 767 -25.84 15.92 -31.92
N ALA A 768 -24.91 16.77 -31.49
CA ALA A 768 -23.52 16.71 -31.94
C ALA A 768 -22.76 15.62 -31.16
N PRO A 769 -21.76 14.95 -31.75
CA PRO A 769 -20.90 14.03 -31.01
C PRO A 769 -19.95 14.82 -30.11
N PHE A 770 -19.64 14.30 -28.92
CA PHE A 770 -18.69 14.91 -27.97
C PHE A 770 -19.08 16.34 -27.52
N ASP A 771 -20.38 16.63 -27.44
CA ASP A 771 -20.94 17.80 -26.76
C ASP A 771 -20.93 17.56 -25.23
N PHE A 772 -20.15 18.33 -24.45
CA PHE A 772 -20.06 18.19 -22.99
C PHE A 772 -20.72 19.35 -22.21
N ASP A 773 -21.22 20.41 -22.85
CA ASP A 773 -21.98 21.49 -22.19
C ASP A 773 -23.48 21.61 -22.58
N GLY A 774 -23.91 20.82 -23.56
CA GLY A 774 -25.30 20.67 -23.99
C GLY A 774 -25.77 21.77 -24.95
N ASP A 775 -24.86 22.41 -25.69
CA ASP A 775 -25.20 23.51 -26.61
C ASP A 775 -25.52 23.08 -28.05
N GLY A 776 -25.32 21.79 -28.36
CA GLY A 776 -25.55 21.20 -29.68
C GLY A 776 -24.33 21.27 -30.59
N LYS A 777 -23.10 21.26 -30.04
CA LYS A 777 -21.84 21.29 -30.79
C LYS A 777 -20.81 20.31 -30.22
N THR A 778 -19.89 19.87 -31.06
CA THR A 778 -18.71 19.11 -30.63
C THR A 778 -17.73 20.01 -29.88
N ASP A 779 -17.38 19.62 -28.64
CA ASP A 779 -16.38 20.33 -27.86
C ASP A 779 -14.94 20.00 -28.26
N ILE A 780 -14.04 20.94 -27.97
CA ILE A 780 -12.61 20.76 -28.17
C ILE A 780 -12.01 20.15 -26.89
N VAL A 781 -11.93 18.82 -26.87
CA VAL A 781 -11.47 18.05 -25.69
C VAL A 781 -10.25 17.20 -26.00
N VAL A 782 -9.30 17.17 -25.05
CA VAL A 782 -8.17 16.23 -25.04
C VAL A 782 -8.04 15.51 -23.69
N PHE A 783 -7.57 14.27 -23.71
CA PHE A 783 -7.10 13.54 -22.51
C PHE A 783 -5.57 13.48 -22.49
N ARG A 784 -4.95 13.69 -21.31
CA ARG A 784 -3.50 13.66 -21.13
C ARG A 784 -3.05 12.40 -20.39
N PRO A 785 -2.54 11.35 -21.08
CA PRO A 785 -2.26 10.05 -20.45
C PRO A 785 -1.16 10.07 -19.38
N ASN A 786 -0.33 11.11 -19.33
CA ASN A 786 0.75 11.23 -18.34
C ASN A 786 0.32 11.94 -17.04
N SER A 787 -0.87 12.54 -17.00
CA SER A 787 -1.44 13.18 -15.80
C SER A 787 -2.87 12.74 -15.49
N GLU A 788 -3.47 11.90 -16.36
CA GLU A 788 -4.80 11.29 -16.19
C GLU A 788 -5.95 12.33 -16.13
N ILE A 789 -5.71 13.50 -16.76
CA ILE A 789 -6.63 14.65 -16.80
C ILE A 789 -7.25 14.81 -18.19
N TRP A 790 -8.56 15.07 -18.22
CA TRP A 790 -9.31 15.58 -19.36
C TRP A 790 -9.27 17.12 -19.34
N TYR A 791 -9.02 17.74 -20.49
CA TYR A 791 -8.99 19.19 -20.68
C TYR A 791 -10.00 19.59 -21.76
N LEU A 792 -11.06 20.30 -21.35
CA LEU A 792 -12.15 20.73 -22.21
C LEU A 792 -12.05 22.24 -22.48
N GLN A 793 -12.30 22.65 -23.72
CA GLN A 793 -12.67 24.02 -24.07
C GLN A 793 -14.11 24.01 -24.59
N LEU A 794 -15.04 24.54 -23.78
CA LEU A 794 -16.48 24.42 -23.99
C LEU A 794 -17.01 25.41 -25.06
N SER A 795 -17.82 24.91 -25.98
CA SER A 795 -18.32 25.58 -27.19
C SER A 795 -19.11 26.88 -26.91
N CYS A 796 -20.19 26.81 -26.12
CA CYS A 796 -21.08 27.94 -25.88
C CYS A 796 -20.38 29.09 -25.15
N THR A 797 -19.51 28.75 -24.19
CA THR A 797 -18.99 29.70 -23.20
C THR A 797 -17.52 30.08 -23.42
N ASN A 798 -16.78 29.31 -24.21
CA ASN A 798 -15.31 29.35 -24.31
C ASN A 798 -14.60 29.20 -22.95
N THR A 799 -15.27 28.61 -21.96
CA THR A 799 -14.66 28.31 -20.66
C THR A 799 -13.80 27.05 -20.74
N VAL A 800 -12.78 27.00 -19.88
CA VAL A 800 -11.88 25.86 -19.72
C VAL A 800 -12.33 25.05 -18.51
N ALA A 801 -12.48 23.75 -18.68
CA ALA A 801 -12.69 22.80 -17.59
C ALA A 801 -11.60 21.71 -17.61
N GLU A 802 -11.22 21.23 -16.43
CA GLU A 802 -10.28 20.13 -16.27
C GLU A 802 -10.74 19.16 -15.17
N GLY A 803 -10.46 17.86 -15.34
CA GLY A 803 -10.86 16.84 -14.37
C GLY A 803 -10.07 15.53 -14.51
N VAL A 804 -9.80 14.86 -13.39
CA VAL A 804 -9.13 13.55 -13.35
C VAL A 804 -10.17 12.45 -13.46
N TRP A 805 -10.10 11.62 -14.51
CA TRP A 805 -11.01 10.49 -14.70
C TRP A 805 -10.40 9.38 -15.58
N GLY A 806 -10.38 8.16 -15.05
CA GLY A 806 -9.67 7.01 -15.65
C GLY A 806 -8.16 6.99 -15.39
N TRP A 807 -7.50 5.93 -15.85
CA TRP A 807 -6.04 5.74 -15.79
C TRP A 807 -5.42 5.65 -17.18
N ARG A 808 -4.08 5.79 -17.26
CA ARG A 808 -3.27 5.74 -18.49
C ARG A 808 -3.46 4.48 -19.36
N GLU A 809 -3.92 3.36 -18.78
CA GLU A 809 -4.14 2.10 -19.51
C GLU A 809 -5.60 1.87 -19.94
N ASP A 810 -6.53 2.68 -19.44
CA ASP A 810 -7.95 2.57 -19.75
C ASP A 810 -8.25 3.01 -21.20
N LYS A 811 -9.38 2.55 -21.75
CA LYS A 811 -9.90 2.99 -23.05
C LYS A 811 -10.94 4.07 -22.84
N LEU A 812 -10.75 5.23 -23.47
CA LEU A 812 -11.72 6.31 -23.47
C LEU A 812 -12.93 5.88 -24.33
N VAL A 813 -14.13 6.01 -23.79
CA VAL A 813 -15.40 5.61 -24.42
C VAL A 813 -16.57 6.61 -24.18
N PRO A 814 -16.36 7.94 -24.14
CA PRO A 814 -17.42 8.93 -23.90
C PRO A 814 -18.54 8.88 -24.97
N ALA A 815 -19.78 8.96 -24.49
CA ALA A 815 -21.04 9.02 -25.24
C ALA A 815 -22.17 9.41 -24.26
N ASP A 816 -23.39 9.69 -24.73
CA ASP A 816 -24.56 9.88 -23.84
C ASP A 816 -25.11 8.52 -23.39
N TYR A 817 -24.82 8.07 -22.16
CA TYR A 817 -25.29 6.78 -21.64
C TYR A 817 -26.56 6.90 -20.76
N ASP A 818 -27.05 8.11 -20.46
CA ASP A 818 -28.25 8.30 -19.62
C ASP A 818 -29.45 8.92 -20.34
N GLY A 819 -29.23 9.54 -21.49
CA GLY A 819 -30.22 10.07 -22.42
C GLY A 819 -30.53 11.56 -22.27
N ASP A 820 -29.77 12.34 -21.50
CA ASP A 820 -30.05 13.78 -21.34
C ASP A 820 -29.60 14.66 -22.53
N GLY A 821 -28.71 14.14 -23.39
CA GLY A 821 -28.17 14.84 -24.55
C GLY A 821 -26.74 15.36 -24.40
N ILE A 822 -26.13 15.18 -23.24
CA ILE A 822 -24.73 15.54 -22.94
C ILE A 822 -23.86 14.28 -23.05
N THR A 823 -22.58 14.46 -23.40
CA THR A 823 -21.59 13.39 -23.47
C THR A 823 -21.04 13.07 -22.08
N ASP A 824 -21.19 11.81 -21.63
CA ASP A 824 -20.66 11.34 -20.35
C ASP A 824 -19.14 11.12 -20.40
N PHE A 825 -18.45 11.37 -19.29
CA PHE A 825 -17.06 10.93 -19.13
C PHE A 825 -17.04 9.42 -18.84
N ALA A 826 -16.79 8.62 -19.86
CA ALA A 826 -16.76 7.16 -19.74
C ALA A 826 -15.40 6.56 -20.13
N ILE A 827 -14.95 5.59 -19.33
CA ILE A 827 -13.77 4.76 -19.61
C ILE A 827 -14.10 3.27 -19.47
N TRP A 828 -13.42 2.41 -20.24
CA TRP A 828 -13.46 0.96 -20.12
C TRP A 828 -12.08 0.41 -19.78
N ARG A 829 -12.00 -0.45 -18.78
CA ARG A 829 -10.75 -0.96 -18.22
C ARG A 829 -10.42 -2.37 -18.73
N PRO A 830 -9.40 -2.57 -19.59
CA PRO A 830 -9.10 -3.88 -20.16
C PRO A 830 -8.69 -4.93 -19.12
N SER A 831 -8.04 -4.51 -18.03
CA SER A 831 -7.58 -5.40 -16.94
C SER A 831 -8.70 -5.92 -16.05
N GLU A 832 -9.89 -5.32 -16.09
CA GLU A 832 -11.05 -5.70 -15.27
C GLU A 832 -12.28 -6.13 -16.09
N GLY A 833 -12.42 -5.66 -17.34
CA GLY A 833 -13.66 -5.79 -18.12
C GLY A 833 -14.78 -4.83 -17.67
N ASN A 834 -14.45 -3.86 -16.81
CA ASN A 834 -15.38 -2.91 -16.21
C ASN A 834 -15.50 -1.62 -17.03
N TRP A 835 -16.73 -1.15 -17.22
CA TRP A 835 -17.05 0.21 -17.68
C TRP A 835 -17.25 1.11 -16.46
N TYR A 836 -16.71 2.32 -16.50
CA TYR A 836 -16.86 3.36 -15.50
C TYR A 836 -17.40 4.60 -16.19
N LEU A 837 -18.68 4.87 -15.97
CA LEU A 837 -19.41 6.01 -16.51
C LEU A 837 -19.50 7.08 -15.42
N TYR A 838 -19.23 8.33 -15.77
CA TYR A 838 -19.68 9.49 -14.99
C TYR A 838 -20.83 10.11 -15.76
N GLN A 839 -22.06 9.74 -15.40
CA GLN A 839 -23.25 10.14 -16.14
C GLN A 839 -23.68 11.57 -15.77
N SER A 840 -23.94 12.41 -16.76
CA SER A 840 -24.23 13.85 -16.63
C SER A 840 -25.40 14.15 -15.68
N ARG A 841 -26.49 13.38 -15.79
CA ARG A 841 -27.68 13.47 -14.92
C ARG A 841 -27.69 12.38 -13.85
N ASP A 842 -27.37 11.14 -14.20
CA ASP A 842 -27.58 9.98 -13.34
C ASP A 842 -26.36 9.60 -12.45
N GLY A 843 -25.21 10.26 -12.63
CA GLY A 843 -24.03 10.15 -11.76
C GLY A 843 -23.09 8.96 -12.04
N ILE A 844 -22.21 8.65 -11.10
CA ILE A 844 -21.17 7.62 -11.31
C ILE A 844 -21.76 6.21 -11.29
N LYS A 845 -21.49 5.44 -12.36
CA LYS A 845 -21.95 4.07 -12.55
C LYS A 845 -20.82 3.16 -13.02
N VAL A 846 -20.65 2.01 -12.34
CA VAL A 846 -19.64 1.00 -12.69
C VAL A 846 -20.33 -0.32 -12.99
N THR A 847 -20.02 -0.95 -14.14
CA THR A 847 -20.68 -2.21 -14.55
C THR A 847 -19.83 -3.01 -15.55
N PRO A 848 -19.79 -4.35 -15.46
CA PRO A 848 -18.96 -5.18 -16.34
C PRO A 848 -19.59 -5.43 -17.70
N LEU A 849 -18.77 -5.36 -18.75
CA LEU A 849 -19.01 -5.96 -20.08
C LEU A 849 -17.69 -6.05 -20.85
N GLY A 850 -17.39 -7.24 -21.38
CA GLY A 850 -16.16 -7.51 -22.13
C GLY A 850 -15.02 -8.08 -21.29
N GLN A 851 -13.89 -8.34 -21.93
CA GLN A 851 -12.66 -8.90 -21.35
C GLN A 851 -11.42 -8.26 -22.00
N ASN A 852 -10.23 -8.46 -21.39
CA ASN A 852 -8.97 -7.96 -21.95
C ASN A 852 -8.77 -8.43 -23.40
N GLY A 853 -8.46 -7.49 -24.30
CA GLY A 853 -8.30 -7.73 -25.74
C GLY A 853 -9.55 -7.44 -26.59
N ASP A 854 -10.73 -7.27 -25.98
CA ASP A 854 -11.89 -6.74 -26.70
C ASP A 854 -11.71 -5.24 -27.05
N ILE A 855 -12.41 -4.78 -28.09
CA ILE A 855 -12.39 -3.40 -28.59
C ILE A 855 -13.72 -2.72 -28.23
N PRO A 856 -13.78 -1.68 -27.36
CA PRO A 856 -15.02 -1.00 -27.07
C PRO A 856 -15.55 -0.19 -28.27
N VAL A 857 -16.87 -0.22 -28.44
CA VAL A 857 -17.64 0.33 -29.57
C VAL A 857 -19.04 0.82 -29.10
N PRO A 858 -19.13 1.73 -28.12
CA PRO A 858 -20.43 2.22 -27.64
C PRO A 858 -21.20 2.95 -28.75
N ALA A 859 -22.49 2.66 -28.85
CA ALA A 859 -23.46 3.29 -29.76
C ALA A 859 -24.88 2.86 -29.32
N ASP A 860 -25.93 3.45 -29.86
CA ASP A 860 -27.32 3.02 -29.60
C ASP A 860 -27.70 1.86 -30.51
N TYR A 861 -27.73 0.61 -30.03
CA TYR A 861 -28.10 -0.56 -30.84
C TYR A 861 -29.54 -1.04 -30.59
N ASP A 862 -30.21 -0.60 -29.52
CA ASP A 862 -31.59 -0.99 -29.21
C ASP A 862 -32.66 0.06 -29.55
N GLY A 863 -32.26 1.33 -29.70
CA GLY A 863 -33.06 2.45 -30.16
C GLY A 863 -33.78 3.24 -29.06
N ASP A 864 -33.29 3.24 -27.82
CA ASP A 864 -33.86 4.03 -26.71
C ASP A 864 -33.36 5.49 -26.63
N GLY A 865 -32.42 5.88 -27.50
CA GLY A 865 -31.83 7.21 -27.59
C GLY A 865 -30.54 7.38 -26.79
N LYS A 866 -29.84 6.30 -26.46
CA LYS A 866 -28.67 6.27 -25.56
C LYS A 866 -27.59 5.32 -26.06
N ALA A 867 -26.36 5.56 -25.64
CA ALA A 867 -25.28 4.63 -25.88
C ALA A 867 -25.44 3.35 -25.04
N ASP A 868 -25.46 2.20 -25.71
CA ASP A 868 -25.25 0.90 -25.09
C ASP A 868 -23.80 0.74 -24.64
N LEU A 869 -23.63 -0.10 -23.63
CA LEU A 869 -22.36 -0.74 -23.35
C LEU A 869 -22.10 -1.75 -24.46
N ALA A 870 -21.01 -1.61 -25.22
CA ALA A 870 -20.73 -2.49 -26.35
C ALA A 870 -19.25 -2.74 -26.59
N VAL A 871 -18.89 -4.01 -26.82
CA VAL A 871 -17.54 -4.44 -27.21
C VAL A 871 -17.56 -5.34 -28.45
N TYR A 872 -16.54 -5.18 -29.29
CA TYR A 872 -16.23 -6.04 -30.42
C TYR A 872 -15.08 -6.98 -30.04
N ARG A 873 -15.33 -8.28 -30.11
CA ARG A 873 -14.36 -9.34 -29.85
C ARG A 873 -13.83 -9.88 -31.17
N ASP A 874 -12.57 -9.62 -31.44
CA ASP A 874 -11.94 -9.98 -32.71
C ASP A 874 -11.65 -11.49 -32.82
N GLY A 875 -11.76 -12.02 -34.04
CA GLY A 875 -11.52 -13.42 -34.35
C GLY A 875 -10.02 -13.76 -34.27
N ALA A 876 -9.67 -14.79 -33.48
CA ALA A 876 -8.26 -15.17 -33.20
C ALA A 876 -7.41 -15.58 -34.43
N THR A 877 -7.99 -15.65 -35.62
CA THR A 877 -7.30 -15.75 -36.93
C THR A 877 -8.15 -15.04 -37.99
N SER A 878 -7.59 -14.67 -39.14
CA SER A 878 -8.29 -13.90 -40.18
C SER A 878 -9.51 -14.58 -40.85
N ASN A 879 -9.77 -15.85 -40.55
CA ASN A 879 -10.96 -16.58 -40.97
C ASN A 879 -11.84 -17.02 -39.78
N ALA A 880 -11.45 -16.68 -38.54
CA ALA A 880 -12.27 -16.91 -37.36
C ALA A 880 -13.33 -15.80 -37.24
N PHE A 881 -14.48 -16.16 -36.67
CA PHE A 881 -15.61 -15.26 -36.47
C PHE A 881 -15.33 -14.24 -35.35
N SER A 882 -15.77 -13.00 -35.58
CA SER A 882 -15.76 -11.89 -34.61
C SER A 882 -17.18 -11.61 -34.09
N TYR A 883 -17.31 -11.00 -32.92
CA TYR A 883 -18.59 -10.88 -32.22
C TYR A 883 -18.79 -9.48 -31.63
N PHE A 884 -19.95 -8.87 -31.88
CA PHE A 884 -20.45 -7.74 -31.11
C PHE A 884 -21.18 -8.28 -29.86
N HIS A 885 -20.81 -7.78 -28.69
CA HIS A 885 -21.48 -8.01 -27.41
C HIS A 885 -21.98 -6.65 -26.91
N PHE A 886 -23.30 -6.46 -26.80
CA PHE A 886 -23.87 -5.17 -26.38
C PHE A 886 -25.10 -5.31 -25.46
N ARG A 887 -25.34 -4.30 -24.62
CA ARG A 887 -26.54 -4.16 -23.79
C ARG A 887 -26.78 -2.73 -23.32
N PRO A 888 -28.04 -2.35 -23.08
CA PRO A 888 -28.34 -1.06 -22.47
C PRO A 888 -27.79 -0.98 -21.07
N VAL A 889 -27.45 0.24 -20.67
CA VAL A 889 -26.87 0.62 -19.38
C VAL A 889 -27.84 0.29 -18.22
N SER A 890 -29.13 0.16 -18.52
CA SER A 890 -30.19 -0.30 -17.61
C SER A 890 -30.21 -1.83 -17.40
N GLY A 891 -29.60 -2.61 -18.31
CA GLY A 891 -29.58 -4.06 -18.29
C GLY A 891 -28.72 -4.67 -17.18
N LEU A 892 -28.94 -5.94 -16.88
CA LEU A 892 -28.15 -6.69 -15.89
C LEU A 892 -26.88 -7.30 -16.53
N PRO A 893 -25.77 -7.46 -15.78
CA PRO A 893 -24.63 -8.24 -16.23
C PRO A 893 -25.02 -9.66 -16.66
N GLY A 894 -24.51 -10.14 -17.79
CA GLY A 894 -24.88 -11.45 -18.35
C GLY A 894 -26.19 -11.47 -19.13
N THR A 895 -26.75 -10.30 -19.46
CA THR A 895 -27.93 -10.16 -20.36
C THR A 895 -27.59 -9.54 -21.71
N GLU A 896 -26.31 -9.56 -22.11
CA GLU A 896 -25.88 -9.02 -23.40
C GLU A 896 -26.42 -9.75 -24.62
N THR A 897 -26.78 -8.96 -25.64
CA THR A 897 -27.03 -9.44 -27.00
C THR A 897 -25.68 -9.75 -27.63
N ILE A 898 -25.53 -10.99 -28.13
CA ILE A 898 -24.31 -11.47 -28.77
C ILE A 898 -24.61 -11.69 -30.26
N VAL A 899 -24.06 -10.84 -31.12
CA VAL A 899 -24.20 -10.98 -32.58
C VAL A 899 -22.87 -11.33 -33.21
N HIS A 900 -22.80 -12.51 -33.80
CA HIS A 900 -21.71 -12.89 -34.70
C HIS A 900 -21.76 -12.00 -35.96
N TRP A 901 -20.74 -11.16 -36.14
CA TRP A 901 -20.56 -10.34 -37.34
C TRP A 901 -19.09 -9.93 -37.54
N GLY A 902 -18.57 -10.13 -38.75
CA GLY A 902 -17.16 -9.89 -39.10
C GLY A 902 -16.23 -11.08 -38.87
N LEU A 903 -14.98 -10.91 -39.32
CA LEU A 903 -13.89 -11.87 -39.23
C LEU A 903 -12.66 -11.25 -38.55
N GLY A 904 -11.72 -12.09 -38.13
CA GLY A 904 -10.47 -11.66 -37.50
C GLY A 904 -9.70 -10.58 -38.28
N GLY A 905 -9.44 -9.45 -37.64
CA GLY A 905 -8.76 -8.31 -38.24
C GLY A 905 -9.64 -7.37 -39.09
N ASP A 906 -10.96 -7.58 -39.11
CA ASP A 906 -11.90 -6.53 -39.53
C ASP A 906 -11.93 -5.40 -38.46
N ARG A 907 -12.06 -4.14 -38.88
CA ARG A 907 -12.15 -2.99 -37.97
C ARG A 907 -13.62 -2.62 -37.71
N PRO A 908 -14.10 -2.58 -36.45
CA PRO A 908 -15.48 -2.25 -36.16
C PRO A 908 -15.71 -0.72 -36.14
N VAL A 909 -16.71 -0.29 -36.90
CA VAL A 909 -17.13 1.12 -37.09
C VAL A 909 -18.67 1.23 -37.16
N PRO A 910 -19.39 0.82 -36.10
CA PRO A 910 -20.85 0.91 -36.03
C PRO A 910 -21.32 2.36 -35.96
N ALA A 911 -22.40 2.66 -36.67
CA ALA A 911 -23.12 3.93 -36.71
C ALA A 911 -24.47 3.69 -37.42
N ASP A 912 -25.39 4.64 -37.38
CA ASP A 912 -26.65 4.56 -38.16
C ASP A 912 -26.38 4.96 -39.62
N TYR A 913 -26.31 3.99 -40.56
CA TYR A 913 -26.11 4.28 -41.98
C TYR A 913 -27.39 4.15 -42.83
N ASP A 914 -28.56 3.84 -42.24
CA ASP A 914 -29.83 3.70 -42.98
C ASP A 914 -30.93 4.68 -42.54
N GLY A 915 -30.82 5.26 -41.34
CA GLY A 915 -31.65 6.30 -40.77
C GLY A 915 -32.77 5.79 -39.84
N ASP A 916 -32.71 4.55 -39.34
CA ASP A 916 -33.71 3.99 -38.41
C ASP A 916 -33.52 4.43 -36.94
N GLY A 917 -32.43 5.13 -36.63
CA GLY A 917 -32.10 5.61 -35.28
C GLY A 917 -31.23 4.66 -34.48
N LYS A 918 -30.63 3.64 -35.11
CA LYS A 918 -29.79 2.63 -34.43
C LYS A 918 -28.46 2.39 -35.13
N ALA A 919 -27.50 1.87 -34.39
CA ALA A 919 -26.16 1.58 -34.85
C ALA A 919 -26.11 0.25 -35.62
N ASP A 920 -25.94 0.35 -36.94
CA ASP A 920 -25.69 -0.80 -37.81
C ASP A 920 -24.43 -1.54 -37.37
N LEU A 921 -24.49 -2.86 -37.38
CA LEU A 921 -23.33 -3.71 -37.15
C LEU A 921 -22.41 -3.62 -38.37
N THR A 922 -21.46 -2.71 -38.31
CA THR A 922 -20.59 -2.35 -39.44
C THR A 922 -19.13 -2.63 -39.12
N VAL A 923 -18.47 -3.31 -40.06
CA VAL A 923 -17.02 -3.55 -40.04
C VAL A 923 -16.40 -3.23 -41.40
N PHE A 924 -15.17 -2.71 -41.39
CA PHE A 924 -14.34 -2.59 -42.59
C PHE A 924 -13.30 -3.71 -42.63
N ARG A 925 -13.17 -4.38 -43.76
CA ARG A 925 -12.18 -5.45 -43.97
C ARG A 925 -10.95 -4.91 -44.73
N PRO A 926 -9.77 -4.75 -44.10
CA PRO A 926 -8.60 -4.21 -44.79
C PRO A 926 -8.09 -5.10 -45.93
N SER A 927 -8.34 -6.42 -45.89
CA SER A 927 -7.85 -7.39 -46.88
C SER A 927 -8.57 -7.35 -48.23
N ASP A 928 -9.82 -6.86 -48.29
CA ASP A 928 -10.55 -6.63 -49.55
C ASP A 928 -10.96 -5.14 -49.76
N ARG A 929 -10.82 -4.30 -48.73
CA ARG A 929 -11.19 -2.87 -48.65
C ARG A 929 -12.70 -2.62 -48.69
N THR A 930 -13.48 -3.53 -48.11
CA THR A 930 -14.94 -3.50 -48.16
C THR A 930 -15.53 -3.21 -46.79
N TRP A 931 -16.49 -2.30 -46.76
CA TRP A 931 -17.38 -2.04 -45.63
C TRP A 931 -18.53 -3.05 -45.69
N TYR A 932 -18.64 -3.88 -44.66
CA TYR A 932 -19.70 -4.88 -44.48
C TYR A 932 -20.66 -4.41 -43.39
N ARG A 933 -21.85 -3.95 -43.80
CA ARG A 933 -22.92 -3.48 -42.92
C ARG A 933 -23.98 -4.55 -42.78
N LYS A 934 -24.42 -4.85 -41.55
CA LYS A 934 -25.67 -5.54 -41.27
C LYS A 934 -26.58 -4.55 -40.55
N ILE A 935 -27.64 -4.13 -41.24
CA ILE A 935 -28.56 -3.10 -40.74
C ILE A 935 -29.58 -3.65 -39.74
N SER A 936 -30.34 -2.76 -39.10
CA SER A 936 -31.42 -3.09 -38.14
C SER A 936 -32.41 -4.15 -38.67
N GLU A 937 -32.83 -4.07 -39.94
CA GLU A 937 -33.68 -5.09 -40.59
C GLU A 937 -32.99 -6.45 -40.85
N SER A 938 -31.72 -6.61 -40.44
CA SER A 938 -30.83 -7.74 -40.77
C SER A 938 -30.56 -7.94 -42.27
N GLN A 939 -30.83 -6.94 -43.12
CA GLN A 939 -30.27 -6.91 -44.48
C GLN A 939 -28.74 -6.71 -44.44
N ILE A 940 -28.04 -7.17 -45.47
CA ILE A 940 -26.57 -7.14 -45.54
C ILE A 940 -26.14 -6.33 -46.76
N PHE A 941 -25.29 -5.33 -46.55
CA PHE A 941 -24.71 -4.50 -47.60
C PHE A 941 -23.17 -4.61 -47.58
N ALA A 942 -22.57 -4.61 -48.78
CA ALA A 942 -21.12 -4.62 -48.96
C ALA A 942 -20.72 -3.51 -49.95
N ARG A 943 -19.83 -2.61 -49.54
CA ARG A 943 -19.34 -1.49 -50.37
C ARG A 943 -17.81 -1.39 -50.30
N GLN A 944 -17.13 -1.59 -51.43
CA GLN A 944 -15.69 -1.36 -51.51
C GLN A 944 -15.41 0.15 -51.57
N TYR A 945 -14.69 0.68 -50.58
CA TYR A 945 -14.38 2.12 -50.48
C TYR A 945 -13.18 2.33 -49.53
N GLY A 946 -12.24 3.18 -49.94
CA GLY A 946 -10.96 3.39 -49.24
C GLY A 946 -9.89 2.32 -49.51
N ASN A 947 -8.77 2.45 -48.81
CA ASN A 947 -7.59 1.58 -48.84
C ASN A 947 -7.35 0.90 -47.48
N ALA A 948 -6.51 -0.13 -47.46
CA ALA A 948 -6.22 -0.90 -46.25
C ALA A 948 -5.48 -0.10 -45.15
N THR A 949 -4.77 0.96 -45.55
CA THR A 949 -3.99 1.87 -44.69
C THR A 949 -4.80 3.07 -44.17
N ASP A 950 -6.03 3.25 -44.64
CA ASP A 950 -6.84 4.42 -44.32
C ASP A 950 -7.29 4.47 -42.85
N LYS A 951 -7.65 5.67 -42.41
CA LYS A 951 -8.34 5.90 -41.14
C LYS A 951 -9.83 6.06 -41.37
N LEU A 952 -10.62 5.19 -40.74
CA LEU A 952 -12.06 5.15 -40.89
C LEU A 952 -12.70 6.25 -40.04
N VAL A 953 -13.50 7.12 -40.65
CA VAL A 953 -14.04 8.36 -40.04
C VAL A 953 -15.54 8.58 -40.37
N PRO A 954 -16.42 7.56 -40.21
CA PRO A 954 -17.83 7.71 -40.52
C PRO A 954 -18.50 8.76 -39.61
N GLY A 955 -19.52 9.42 -40.14
CA GLY A 955 -20.22 10.57 -39.56
C GLY A 955 -21.13 11.18 -40.62
N ASP A 956 -22.07 12.06 -40.27
CA ASP A 956 -22.95 12.69 -41.25
C ASP A 956 -22.38 14.02 -41.72
N TYR A 957 -21.77 14.05 -42.90
CA TYR A 957 -21.19 15.26 -43.49
C TYR A 957 -22.14 15.95 -44.50
N ASP A 958 -23.35 15.43 -44.71
CA ASP A 958 -24.30 15.93 -45.73
C ASP A 958 -25.63 16.48 -45.16
N GLY A 959 -26.02 16.03 -43.96
CA GLY A 959 -27.08 16.56 -43.11
C GLY A 959 -28.41 15.81 -43.21
N ASP A 960 -28.46 14.62 -43.84
CA ASP A 960 -29.71 13.90 -44.10
C ASP A 960 -30.26 13.11 -42.90
N GLY A 961 -29.41 12.80 -41.91
CA GLY A 961 -29.73 11.95 -40.77
C GLY A 961 -28.73 10.81 -40.54
N LYS A 962 -27.94 10.42 -41.55
CA LYS A 962 -27.20 9.14 -41.58
C LYS A 962 -25.69 9.31 -41.59
N ALA A 963 -24.98 8.27 -41.14
CA ALA A 963 -23.54 8.17 -41.29
C ALA A 963 -23.14 7.93 -42.77
N ASP A 964 -22.27 8.80 -43.28
CA ASP A 964 -21.59 8.61 -44.54
C ASP A 964 -20.46 7.59 -44.42
N ILE A 965 -20.13 6.92 -45.54
CA ILE A 965 -18.92 6.10 -45.61
C ILE A 965 -17.74 7.02 -45.89
N ALA A 966 -16.97 7.36 -44.85
CA ALA A 966 -15.86 8.29 -44.94
C ALA A 966 -14.52 7.70 -44.47
N VAL A 967 -13.44 8.07 -45.18
CA VAL A 967 -12.06 7.71 -44.86
C VAL A 967 -11.13 8.91 -44.97
N TYR A 968 -10.14 8.97 -44.08
CA TYR A 968 -8.96 9.83 -44.23
C TYR A 968 -7.79 9.00 -44.74
N HIS A 969 -7.23 9.37 -45.90
CA HIS A 969 -6.11 8.67 -46.53
C HIS A 969 -4.77 9.30 -46.11
N PRO A 970 -3.93 8.64 -45.28
CA PRO A 970 -2.73 9.26 -44.72
C PRO A 970 -1.58 9.46 -45.73
N GLU A 971 -1.72 8.95 -46.95
CA GLU A 971 -0.65 8.94 -47.97
C GLU A 971 -0.73 10.16 -48.92
N ASP A 972 -1.95 10.68 -49.18
CA ASP A 972 -2.20 11.91 -49.96
C ASP A 972 -2.80 13.06 -49.12
N PHE A 973 -3.00 12.82 -47.82
CA PHE A 973 -3.57 13.76 -46.84
C PHE A 973 -4.99 14.23 -47.20
N THR A 974 -5.79 13.39 -47.85
CA THR A 974 -7.13 13.76 -48.34
C THR A 974 -8.23 12.95 -47.64
N TRP A 975 -9.33 13.64 -47.31
CA TRP A 975 -10.58 13.03 -46.87
C TRP A 975 -11.41 12.63 -48.08
N TYR A 976 -11.94 11.41 -48.06
CA TYR A 976 -12.81 10.84 -49.08
C TYR A 976 -14.12 10.44 -48.41
N ILE A 977 -15.19 11.19 -48.69
CA ILE A 977 -16.51 11.04 -48.04
C ILE A 977 -17.51 10.60 -49.13
N LEU A 978 -18.22 9.50 -48.90
CA LEU A 978 -19.29 9.03 -49.77
C LEU A 978 -20.64 9.39 -49.15
N GLN A 979 -21.26 10.47 -49.66
CA GLN A 979 -22.46 11.07 -49.09
C GLN A 979 -23.66 10.12 -49.22
N SER A 980 -24.42 10.00 -48.14
CA SER A 980 -25.48 8.99 -47.96
C SER A 980 -26.79 9.36 -48.66
N ARG A 981 -27.10 10.66 -48.77
CA ARG A 981 -28.30 11.20 -49.44
C ARG A 981 -28.38 10.90 -50.93
N ASP A 982 -27.26 10.96 -51.64
CA ASP A 982 -27.19 10.90 -53.11
C ASP A 982 -26.10 9.98 -53.67
N GLY A 983 -25.15 9.53 -52.85
CA GLY A 983 -24.09 8.61 -53.25
C GLY A 983 -22.90 9.27 -53.95
N GLU A 984 -22.79 10.60 -53.95
CA GLU A 984 -21.66 11.33 -54.52
C GLU A 984 -20.40 11.25 -53.62
N ALA A 985 -19.23 11.38 -54.25
CA ALA A 985 -17.93 11.23 -53.59
C ALA A 985 -17.25 12.60 -53.39
N LEU A 986 -17.46 13.20 -52.22
CA LEU A 986 -16.81 14.44 -51.81
C LEU A 986 -15.34 14.19 -51.45
N LYS A 987 -14.46 15.12 -51.85
CA LYS A 987 -13.04 15.13 -51.48
C LYS A 987 -12.68 16.44 -50.77
N VAL A 988 -12.17 16.35 -49.56
CA VAL A 988 -11.73 17.52 -48.77
C VAL A 988 -10.24 17.38 -48.47
N ARG A 989 -9.47 18.44 -48.69
CA ARG A 989 -8.02 18.44 -48.45
C ARG A 989 -7.75 18.54 -46.94
N GLY A 990 -6.95 17.63 -46.41
CA GLY A 990 -6.42 17.66 -45.05
C GLY A 990 -4.92 18.01 -44.99
N GLU A 991 -4.25 17.52 -43.95
CA GLU A 991 -2.90 17.94 -43.56
C GLU A 991 -1.96 16.76 -43.23
N GLN A 992 -0.67 16.95 -43.48
CA GLN A 992 0.35 15.95 -43.16
C GLN A 992 0.61 15.87 -41.64
N ASN A 993 0.79 14.65 -41.11
CA ASN A 993 1.13 14.36 -39.71
C ASN A 993 0.04 14.81 -38.69
N VAL A 994 -1.22 14.50 -38.98
CA VAL A 994 -2.38 14.85 -38.15
C VAL A 994 -3.18 13.63 -37.70
N ILE A 995 -3.99 13.82 -36.67
CA ILE A 995 -5.05 12.89 -36.25
C ILE A 995 -6.41 13.44 -36.75
N PRO A 996 -7.23 12.66 -37.47
CA PRO A 996 -8.61 13.03 -37.79
C PRO A 996 -9.48 13.17 -36.53
N VAL A 997 -10.27 14.23 -36.45
CA VAL A 997 -11.11 14.57 -35.29
C VAL A 997 -12.45 15.20 -35.72
N PRO A 998 -13.28 14.52 -36.54
CA PRO A 998 -14.49 15.11 -37.10
C PRO A 998 -15.63 15.24 -36.05
N GLY A 999 -16.54 16.19 -36.28
CA GLY A 999 -17.66 16.51 -35.40
C GLY A 999 -18.35 17.82 -35.83
N ASP A 1000 -19.51 18.16 -35.27
CA ASP A 1000 -20.29 19.35 -35.63
C ASP A 1000 -19.85 20.55 -34.76
N TYR A 1001 -18.85 21.31 -35.20
CA TYR A 1001 -18.26 22.39 -34.40
C TYR A 1001 -18.95 23.75 -34.62
N ASP A 1002 -19.64 23.97 -35.75
CA ASP A 1002 -20.42 25.18 -36.00
C ASP A 1002 -21.92 25.07 -35.64
N GLY A 1003 -22.42 23.88 -35.32
CA GLY A 1003 -23.75 23.63 -34.75
C GLY A 1003 -24.86 23.73 -35.78
N ASP A 1004 -24.65 23.17 -36.98
CA ASP A 1004 -25.62 23.22 -38.09
C ASP A 1004 -26.31 21.90 -38.40
N GLY A 1005 -25.89 20.82 -37.75
CA GLY A 1005 -26.42 19.46 -37.93
C GLY A 1005 -25.57 18.56 -38.82
N LYS A 1006 -24.42 19.03 -39.32
CA LYS A 1006 -23.43 18.25 -40.09
C LYS A 1006 -22.08 18.18 -39.37
N TRP A 1007 -21.34 17.12 -39.65
CA TRP A 1007 -19.96 16.92 -39.20
C TRP A 1007 -19.02 17.75 -40.07
N ASP A 1008 -18.21 18.58 -39.43
CA ASP A 1008 -17.11 19.31 -40.04
C ASP A 1008 -15.91 18.38 -40.29
N VAL A 1009 -15.12 18.73 -41.32
CA VAL A 1009 -13.81 18.12 -41.55
C VAL A 1009 -12.78 18.81 -40.66
N ALA A 1010 -12.26 18.09 -39.67
CA ALA A 1010 -11.34 18.62 -38.66
C ALA A 1010 -10.16 17.68 -38.36
N VAL A 1011 -8.99 18.28 -38.07
CA VAL A 1011 -7.70 17.60 -37.88
C VAL A 1011 -6.91 18.20 -36.73
N TRP A 1012 -6.22 17.37 -35.95
CA TRP A 1012 -5.33 17.77 -34.84
C TRP A 1012 -3.86 17.49 -35.16
N ARG A 1013 -3.01 18.52 -35.07
CA ARG A 1013 -1.58 18.47 -35.40
C ARG A 1013 -0.73 17.91 -34.25
N LEU A 1014 -0.13 16.74 -34.50
CA LEU A 1014 0.73 15.99 -33.56
C LEU A 1014 1.91 16.80 -32.99
N ALA A 1015 2.42 17.78 -33.73
CA ALA A 1015 3.65 18.49 -33.39
C ALA A 1015 3.45 19.56 -32.30
N ASP A 1016 2.32 20.26 -32.32
CA ASP A 1016 2.13 21.53 -31.62
C ASP A 1016 0.69 21.77 -31.10
N GLY A 1017 -0.20 20.78 -31.21
CA GLY A 1017 -1.51 20.78 -30.55
C GLY A 1017 -2.56 21.69 -31.20
N TRP A 1018 -2.40 22.01 -32.47
CA TRP A 1018 -3.38 22.83 -33.21
C TRP A 1018 -4.46 21.98 -33.87
N TRP A 1019 -5.70 22.39 -33.68
CA TRP A 1019 -6.87 21.96 -34.43
C TRP A 1019 -7.03 22.89 -35.64
N SER A 1020 -7.23 22.31 -36.83
CA SER A 1020 -7.89 22.97 -37.95
C SER A 1020 -9.28 22.36 -38.10
N ILE A 1021 -10.30 23.19 -38.22
CA ILE A 1021 -11.71 22.81 -38.33
C ILE A 1021 -12.30 23.54 -39.54
N THR A 1022 -12.85 22.84 -40.52
CA THR A 1022 -13.49 23.45 -41.70
C THR A 1022 -15.00 23.41 -41.57
N TYR A 1023 -15.58 24.55 -41.19
CA TYR A 1023 -17.01 24.75 -40.93
C TYR A 1023 -17.90 24.46 -42.15
N SER A 1024 -18.83 23.53 -42.01
CA SER A 1024 -19.69 23.03 -43.08
C SER A 1024 -20.73 24.04 -43.54
N THR A 1025 -21.14 25.00 -42.70
CA THR A 1025 -22.10 26.06 -43.07
C THR A 1025 -21.60 26.98 -44.19
N ASN A 1026 -20.28 27.18 -44.29
CA ASN A 1026 -19.72 28.26 -45.11
C ASN A 1026 -18.30 28.03 -45.66
N GLY A 1027 -17.62 26.94 -45.28
CA GLY A 1027 -16.27 26.60 -45.73
C GLY A 1027 -15.13 27.38 -45.04
N MET A 1028 -15.38 28.06 -43.92
CA MET A 1028 -14.34 28.76 -43.16
C MET A 1028 -13.47 27.78 -42.38
N GLU A 1029 -12.17 27.88 -42.58
CA GLU A 1029 -11.16 27.18 -41.78
C GLU A 1029 -10.90 27.97 -40.47
N VAL A 1030 -11.10 27.31 -39.33
CA VAL A 1030 -10.91 27.88 -37.99
C VAL A 1030 -9.81 27.13 -37.26
N TRP A 1031 -8.86 27.91 -36.74
CA TRP A 1031 -7.68 27.44 -36.03
C TRP A 1031 -7.82 27.63 -34.52
N ARG A 1032 -7.51 26.58 -33.75
CA ARG A 1032 -7.51 26.58 -32.26
C ARG A 1032 -6.28 25.83 -31.74
N GLN A 1033 -5.58 26.37 -30.74
CA GLN A 1033 -4.52 25.62 -30.06
C GLN A 1033 -5.07 24.99 -28.79
N TRP A 1034 -5.18 23.67 -28.76
CA TRP A 1034 -5.69 22.94 -27.59
C TRP A 1034 -5.10 21.53 -27.50
N GLY A 1035 -4.54 21.20 -26.35
CA GLY A 1035 -3.71 20.00 -26.16
C GLY A 1035 -2.25 20.18 -26.58
N TRP A 1036 -1.41 19.25 -26.15
CA TRP A 1036 0.05 19.20 -26.30
C TRP A 1036 0.47 17.87 -26.96
N ASN A 1037 1.70 17.77 -27.47
CA ASN A 1037 2.22 16.51 -28.01
C ASN A 1037 2.20 15.39 -26.96
N GLY A 1038 1.50 14.30 -27.25
CA GLY A 1038 1.26 13.17 -26.35
C GLY A 1038 -0.14 13.14 -25.71
N ASP A 1039 -0.94 14.19 -25.87
CA ASP A 1039 -2.37 14.16 -25.55
C ASP A 1039 -3.17 13.39 -26.63
N ILE A 1040 -4.36 12.92 -26.25
CA ILE A 1040 -5.30 12.21 -27.12
C ILE A 1040 -6.53 13.10 -27.34
N PRO A 1041 -6.79 13.63 -28.54
CA PRO A 1041 -8.00 14.39 -28.83
C PRO A 1041 -9.21 13.45 -28.87
N ILE A 1042 -10.27 13.78 -28.13
CA ILE A 1042 -11.37 12.84 -27.85
C ILE A 1042 -12.09 12.34 -29.11
N PRO A 1043 -12.40 13.14 -30.13
CA PRO A 1043 -13.04 12.64 -31.34
C PRO A 1043 -12.25 11.57 -32.11
N SER A 1044 -10.94 11.46 -31.87
CA SER A 1044 -10.09 10.47 -32.56
C SER A 1044 -10.23 9.03 -32.06
N ILE A 1045 -10.85 8.80 -30.90
CA ILE A 1045 -10.85 7.48 -30.23
C ILE A 1045 -11.70 6.43 -30.97
N PHE A 1046 -12.69 6.88 -31.75
CA PHE A 1046 -13.51 6.02 -32.60
C PHE A 1046 -12.97 5.91 -34.04
N VAL A 1047 -11.92 6.66 -34.37
CA VAL A 1047 -11.21 6.57 -35.66
C VAL A 1047 -10.32 5.32 -35.69
N ARG A 1048 -10.49 4.47 -36.71
CA ARG A 1048 -9.85 3.14 -36.78
C ARG A 1048 -8.75 3.03 -37.83
#